data_AF-A0AAE3QFH4-F1
#
_entry.id   AF-A0AAE3QFH4-F1
#
_cell.length_a   1.000
_cell.length_b   1.000
_cell.length_c   1.000
_cell.angle_alpha   90.00
_cell.angle_beta   90.00
_cell.angle_gamma   90.00
#
_symmetry.space_group_name_H-M   'P 1'
#
loop_
_entity.id
_entity.type
_entity.pdbx_description
1 polymer ?
#
loop_
_entity_poly.entity_id
_entity_poly.type
_entity_poly.pdbx_seq_one_letter_code
_entity_poly.pdbx_strand_id
1 'polypeptide(L)'
;MRRISRKALLFSSAMMLVAVSAAAQERNAYFGETHVHTGWSFDAFIFGNTKSTPADAYRYAKGETIKHPLGYDIKIETPLDWMGVTDHSEYVGTVALANTPGSAISKLPIAQKLIVRDPADITRIYLWLGGTIIDKKPIEELISPQVAGSVWKQNIDIANEANEPGKFTAFCSYEWTSTPNNRNMHRNVFFRDCAKVPEAPYSSIDSSDPSDLWNWMDGQRKAGNELLAISHNANLSDGHMFPTDVNEKGRPIDAAWAASRDRNERLSEIKQIKGASETHPTLSPNDEFANFEILTYLLGDPAGRFPTVPGSYIRQALKDGLSMMEARGYNPYKTGFVGGSDSHNTGVPYRQDNFYGGHARNDGDIKQRMSGYVFAGLDVRLENPAGLTGVWAEENTRASLFDAMQRKETFATSGPHIQVRFFGGPNTANVANQPDWIKAAYASGVPMGGDLPPLGEAKAPSFVVWAVKDPTSGNLDRIQIVKGWSKHGQSFEKVFDVAWAGNRTPDPFSGIVPPIGSTVNIADASYTNTIGSVELKGTWTDPEFDPSLDAFYYLRTLEIPTPRWTTIQAKELGIAPPDNVAATIQERAWSSPIWYTPTQELRAAVTNGTTVADLKQQGATALDDAALTDLVVGKSSWVRNNVTGEIFNIAWTTSGQRLVSNVNGAIPKPSEIGDVLHGGLTGSGTAYAIKDGAIVTTLNNAPYEATVYKLGDKYYAARSNEFGYANYEVVPTPQMLDPLTEHKSPF
;
A
#
# COMPACT_ATOMS: atom_id res chain seq x y z
N MET A 1 63.29 -4.20 16.04
CA MET A 1 62.94 -2.85 16.60
C MET A 1 62.40 -2.03 15.43
N ARG A 2 61.22 -1.42 15.37
CA ARG A 2 60.12 -1.10 16.31
C ARG A 2 58.80 -1.16 15.50
N ARG A 3 57.73 -1.63 16.15
CA ARG A 3 56.34 -1.54 15.68
C ARG A 3 55.88 -0.08 15.69
N ILE A 4 55.22 0.40 14.63
CA ILE A 4 54.45 1.66 14.62
C ILE A 4 52.97 1.30 14.54
N SER A 5 52.18 1.86 15.43
CA SER A 5 50.81 1.44 15.77
C SER A 5 49.75 1.91 14.77
N ARG A 6 48.84 0.99 14.41
CA ARG A 6 47.55 1.23 13.74
C ARG A 6 46.53 1.95 14.64
N LYS A 7 46.76 3.21 15.01
CA LYS A 7 45.80 3.98 15.84
C LYS A 7 45.41 5.37 15.31
N ALA A 8 45.65 5.68 14.03
CA ALA A 8 45.39 7.02 13.49
C ALA A 8 44.30 7.11 12.40
N LEU A 9 43.45 6.09 12.22
CA LEU A 9 42.42 6.10 11.15
C LEU A 9 40.98 5.83 11.61
N LEU A 10 40.65 6.12 12.88
CA LEU A 10 39.30 5.87 13.45
C LEU A 10 38.62 7.10 14.04
N PHE A 11 39.16 8.31 13.86
CA PHE A 11 38.62 9.52 14.50
C PHE A 11 37.88 10.51 13.56
N SER A 12 37.72 10.20 12.27
CA SER A 12 37.02 11.09 11.33
C SER A 12 35.55 10.72 11.05
N SER A 13 35.07 9.53 11.44
CA SER A 13 33.67 9.10 11.17
C SER A 13 32.70 9.37 12.33
N ALA A 14 33.18 9.75 13.52
CA ALA A 14 32.33 10.00 14.68
C ALA A 14 31.84 11.46 14.79
N MET A 15 32.42 12.40 14.04
CA MET A 15 32.12 13.83 14.18
C MET A 15 31.00 14.34 13.26
N MET A 16 30.52 13.51 12.32
CA MET A 16 29.39 13.85 11.43
C MET A 16 28.01 13.47 12.01
N LEU A 17 27.97 12.72 13.11
CA LEU A 17 26.74 12.28 13.78
C LEU A 17 26.21 13.27 14.84
N VAL A 18 26.96 14.33 15.17
CA VAL A 18 26.59 15.25 16.26
C VAL A 18 25.88 16.52 15.75
N ALA A 19 26.07 16.89 14.48
CA ALA A 19 25.47 18.10 13.91
C ALA A 19 23.99 17.94 13.47
N VAL A 20 23.46 16.71 13.43
CA VAL A 20 22.04 16.43 13.07
C VAL A 20 21.10 16.56 14.29
N SER A 21 21.64 16.69 15.50
CA SER A 21 20.86 16.57 16.74
C SER A 21 20.05 17.81 17.14
N ALA A 22 20.29 18.98 16.53
CA ALA A 22 19.52 20.20 16.83
C ALA A 22 18.29 20.39 15.92
N ALA A 23 18.39 20.07 14.62
CA ALA A 23 17.30 20.24 13.66
C ALA A 23 16.19 19.18 13.80
N ALA A 24 16.50 18.00 14.36
CA ALA A 24 15.53 16.93 14.56
C ALA A 24 14.45 17.26 15.62
N GLN A 25 14.62 18.29 16.44
CA GLN A 25 13.79 18.51 17.63
C GLN A 25 12.41 19.16 17.34
N GLU A 26 12.17 19.67 16.13
CA GLU A 26 11.00 20.53 15.80
C GLU A 26 10.40 20.26 14.41
N ARG A 27 10.29 19.00 13.97
CA ARG A 27 9.62 18.69 12.69
C ARG A 27 8.11 18.95 12.76
N ASN A 28 7.56 19.60 11.74
CA ASN A 28 6.15 19.92 11.60
C ASN A 28 5.47 18.97 10.60
N ALA A 29 4.19 18.69 10.80
CA ALA A 29 3.39 17.92 9.86
C ALA A 29 2.89 18.86 8.76
N TYR A 30 3.26 18.56 7.52
CA TYR A 30 2.77 19.25 6.34
C TYR A 30 1.89 18.31 5.52
N PHE A 31 0.64 18.70 5.31
CA PHE A 31 -0.35 17.93 4.56
C PHE A 31 -0.37 18.33 3.09
N GLY A 32 -0.40 17.35 2.19
CA GLY A 32 -0.39 17.64 0.77
C GLY A 32 -0.79 16.48 -0.12
N GLU A 33 -0.79 16.77 -1.41
CA GLU A 33 -1.31 15.92 -2.47
C GLU A 33 -0.19 15.38 -3.37
N THR A 34 -0.16 14.06 -3.54
CA THR A 34 0.83 13.37 -4.39
C THR A 34 0.31 12.98 -5.77
N HIS A 35 -1.00 12.98 -5.96
CA HIS A 35 -1.63 12.43 -7.16
C HIS A 35 -2.90 13.22 -7.53
N VAL A 36 -2.81 14.11 -8.52
CA VAL A 36 -3.96 14.85 -9.05
C VAL A 36 -3.78 15.16 -10.53
N HIS A 37 -4.89 15.07 -11.26
CA HIS A 37 -4.98 15.38 -12.68
C HIS A 37 -5.74 16.66 -12.93
N THR A 38 -5.33 17.34 -13.98
CA THR A 38 -5.97 18.53 -14.52
C THR A 38 -6.48 18.29 -15.94
N GLY A 39 -7.08 19.31 -16.55
CA GLY A 39 -7.45 19.23 -17.96
C GLY A 39 -6.27 19.04 -18.92
N TRP A 40 -5.03 18.99 -18.44
CA TRP A 40 -3.88 18.64 -19.25
C TRP A 40 -3.61 17.13 -19.27
N SER A 41 -4.08 16.36 -18.30
CA SER A 41 -4.08 14.90 -18.40
C SER A 41 -5.06 14.46 -19.48
N PHE A 42 -4.64 13.51 -20.28
CA PHE A 42 -5.42 12.99 -21.40
C PHE A 42 -6.76 12.39 -20.94
N ASP A 43 -6.75 11.53 -19.92
CA ASP A 43 -7.94 10.89 -19.39
C ASP A 43 -8.89 11.86 -18.67
N ALA A 44 -8.36 12.80 -17.88
CA ALA A 44 -9.16 13.85 -17.25
C ALA A 44 -9.90 14.69 -18.27
N PHE A 45 -9.19 15.09 -19.35
CA PHE A 45 -9.80 15.80 -20.45
C PHE A 45 -10.98 15.01 -21.05
N ILE A 46 -10.83 13.69 -21.17
CA ILE A 46 -11.84 12.80 -21.75
C ILE A 46 -13.01 12.55 -20.82
N PHE A 47 -12.79 12.49 -19.52
CA PHE A 47 -13.86 12.47 -18.53
C PHE A 47 -14.63 13.79 -18.49
N GLY A 48 -14.14 14.85 -19.15
CA GLY A 48 -14.86 16.10 -19.37
C GLY A 48 -14.20 17.31 -18.73
N ASN A 49 -13.01 17.15 -18.14
CA ASN A 49 -12.23 18.25 -17.61
C ASN A 49 -11.47 18.97 -18.73
N THR A 50 -12.19 19.74 -19.55
CA THR A 50 -11.61 20.38 -20.75
C THR A 50 -11.16 21.82 -20.54
N LYS A 51 -11.26 22.33 -19.30
CA LYS A 51 -11.16 23.77 -19.01
C LYS A 51 -10.10 24.14 -17.99
N SER A 52 -9.86 23.27 -17.03
CA SER A 52 -8.96 23.59 -15.92
C SER A 52 -7.50 23.37 -16.30
N THR A 53 -6.62 24.00 -15.53
CA THR A 53 -5.18 23.97 -15.75
C THR A 53 -4.43 23.54 -14.48
N PRO A 54 -3.14 23.19 -14.57
CA PRO A 54 -2.26 23.01 -13.41
C PRO A 54 -2.27 24.19 -12.44
N ALA A 55 -2.42 25.42 -12.93
CA ALA A 55 -2.51 26.61 -12.09
C ALA A 55 -3.77 26.60 -11.21
N ASP A 56 -4.90 26.11 -11.75
CA ASP A 56 -6.14 25.98 -10.98
C ASP A 56 -6.03 24.96 -9.86
N ALA A 57 -5.28 23.86 -10.05
CA ALA A 57 -5.02 22.87 -9.00
C ALA A 57 -4.30 23.51 -7.81
N TYR A 58 -3.24 24.29 -8.06
CA TYR A 58 -2.51 24.99 -7.00
C TYR A 58 -3.35 26.07 -6.32
N ARG A 59 -4.21 26.79 -7.07
CA ARG A 59 -5.16 27.75 -6.49
C ARG A 59 -6.16 27.06 -5.57
N TYR A 60 -6.72 25.92 -5.99
CA TYR A 60 -7.60 25.10 -5.16
C TYR A 60 -6.90 24.64 -3.88
N ALA A 61 -5.68 24.09 -3.99
CA ALA A 61 -4.89 23.64 -2.85
C ALA A 61 -4.62 24.77 -1.84
N LYS A 62 -4.43 26.00 -2.31
CA LYS A 62 -4.26 27.21 -1.49
C LYS A 62 -5.56 27.77 -0.89
N GLY A 63 -6.71 27.13 -1.10
CA GLY A 63 -8.00 27.54 -0.53
C GLY A 63 -8.83 28.46 -1.42
N GLU A 64 -8.44 28.70 -2.67
CA GLU A 64 -9.24 29.48 -3.61
C GLU A 64 -10.40 28.66 -4.18
N THR A 65 -11.47 29.35 -4.56
CA THR A 65 -12.56 28.75 -5.34
C THR A 65 -12.13 28.57 -6.78
N ILE A 66 -12.35 27.36 -7.31
CA ILE A 66 -12.23 27.04 -8.74
C ILE A 66 -13.55 26.48 -9.26
N LYS A 67 -13.64 26.31 -10.58
CA LYS A 67 -14.79 25.66 -11.21
C LYS A 67 -14.56 24.16 -11.30
N HIS A 68 -15.53 23.38 -10.82
CA HIS A 68 -15.66 21.97 -11.21
C HIS A 68 -15.75 21.88 -12.74
N PRO A 69 -15.32 20.78 -13.38
CA PRO A 69 -15.46 20.59 -14.82
C PRO A 69 -16.87 20.86 -15.40
N LEU A 70 -17.91 20.60 -14.60
CA LEU A 70 -19.31 20.88 -14.96
C LEU A 70 -19.73 22.37 -14.80
N GLY A 71 -18.85 23.23 -14.29
CA GLY A 71 -19.01 24.68 -14.27
C GLY A 71 -19.54 25.28 -12.96
N TYR A 72 -19.88 24.47 -11.95
CA TYR A 72 -20.21 24.95 -10.62
C TYR A 72 -18.95 25.19 -9.77
N ASP A 73 -19.08 25.96 -8.68
CA ASP A 73 -17.96 26.29 -7.80
C ASP A 73 -17.62 25.13 -6.86
N ILE A 74 -16.33 24.87 -6.67
CA ILE A 74 -15.79 23.96 -5.66
C ILE A 74 -14.67 24.65 -4.89
N LYS A 75 -14.49 24.24 -3.63
CA LYS A 75 -13.49 24.80 -2.73
C LYS A 75 -13.07 23.76 -1.69
N ILE A 76 -11.77 23.72 -1.40
CA ILE A 76 -11.24 22.89 -0.31
C ILE A 76 -11.61 23.50 1.05
N GLU A 77 -11.96 22.65 2.01
CA GLU A 77 -12.30 23.09 3.36
C GLU A 77 -11.04 23.54 4.13
N THR A 78 -10.02 22.70 4.13
CA THR A 78 -8.72 22.96 4.75
C THR A 78 -7.65 23.05 3.66
N PRO A 79 -7.03 24.23 3.44
CA PRO A 79 -5.94 24.37 2.47
C PRO A 79 -4.77 23.43 2.77
N LEU A 80 -4.04 23.04 1.72
CA LEU A 80 -2.87 22.17 1.81
C LEU A 80 -1.58 22.97 1.99
N ASP A 81 -0.58 22.33 2.57
CA ASP A 81 0.77 22.89 2.72
C ASP A 81 1.61 22.72 1.45
N TRP A 82 1.33 21.68 0.66
CA TRP A 82 2.05 21.37 -0.57
C TRP A 82 1.24 20.51 -1.55
N MET A 83 1.64 20.51 -2.82
CA MET A 83 1.01 19.70 -3.87
C MET A 83 2.02 19.39 -4.99
N GLY A 84 1.92 18.20 -5.58
CA GLY A 84 2.43 17.92 -6.92
C GLY A 84 1.27 17.68 -7.87
N VAL A 85 1.20 18.43 -8.97
CA VAL A 85 0.31 18.07 -10.09
C VAL A 85 0.98 16.95 -10.88
N THR A 86 0.25 15.86 -11.10
CA THR A 86 0.78 14.65 -11.72
C THR A 86 -0.06 14.25 -12.92
N ASP A 87 -0.25 15.19 -13.84
CA ASP A 87 -0.81 14.87 -15.15
C ASP A 87 0.01 13.75 -15.83
N HIS A 88 -0.66 12.87 -16.58
CA HIS A 88 0.01 11.82 -17.36
C HIS A 88 1.06 12.43 -18.26
N SER A 89 2.28 11.88 -18.24
CA SER A 89 3.34 12.30 -19.15
C SER A 89 3.03 11.97 -20.62
N GLU A 90 2.22 10.94 -20.85
CA GLU A 90 1.82 10.46 -22.16
C GLU A 90 0.81 11.42 -22.79
N TYR A 91 1.20 12.04 -23.92
CA TYR A 91 0.40 13.06 -24.61
C TYR A 91 -0.06 14.22 -23.71
N VAL A 92 0.70 14.52 -22.64
CA VAL A 92 0.40 15.60 -21.70
C VAL A 92 0.07 16.91 -22.42
N GLY A 93 -1.02 17.54 -22.02
CA GLY A 93 -1.50 18.82 -22.56
C GLY A 93 -1.86 18.80 -24.04
N THR A 94 -1.69 17.68 -24.76
CA THR A 94 -1.77 17.66 -26.22
C THR A 94 -3.17 18.00 -26.73
N VAL A 95 -4.21 17.41 -26.13
CA VAL A 95 -5.60 17.68 -26.52
C VAL A 95 -6.00 19.10 -26.12
N ALA A 96 -5.71 19.52 -24.88
CA ALA A 96 -6.01 20.86 -24.39
C ALA A 96 -5.33 21.96 -25.23
N LEU A 97 -4.04 21.79 -25.52
CA LEU A 97 -3.26 22.76 -26.29
C LEU A 97 -3.63 22.74 -27.77
N ALA A 98 -4.00 21.60 -28.37
CA ALA A 98 -4.54 21.58 -29.74
C ALA A 98 -5.80 22.44 -29.87
N ASN A 99 -6.61 22.51 -28.81
CA ASN A 99 -7.83 23.33 -28.72
C ASN A 99 -7.57 24.75 -28.17
N THR A 100 -6.31 25.11 -27.89
CA THR A 100 -5.91 26.45 -27.45
C THR A 100 -5.27 27.22 -28.61
N PRO A 101 -5.95 28.26 -29.17
CA PRO A 101 -5.44 29.00 -30.31
C PRO A 101 -4.05 29.59 -30.07
N GLY A 102 -3.11 29.34 -30.98
CA GLY A 102 -1.76 29.92 -30.94
C GLY A 102 -0.74 29.15 -30.09
N SER A 103 -1.16 28.08 -29.40
CA SER A 103 -0.27 27.15 -28.70
C SER A 103 0.72 26.48 -29.66
N ALA A 104 1.78 25.87 -29.13
CA ALA A 104 2.73 25.09 -29.92
C ALA A 104 2.04 23.94 -30.67
N ILE A 105 1.11 23.24 -30.00
CA ILE A 105 0.36 22.11 -30.60
C ILE A 105 -0.60 22.58 -31.68
N SER A 106 -1.38 23.64 -31.45
CA SER A 106 -2.43 24.11 -32.38
C SER A 106 -1.92 24.47 -33.77
N LYS A 107 -0.61 24.73 -33.90
CA LYS A 107 0.08 25.05 -35.16
C LYS A 107 0.51 23.81 -35.95
N LEU A 108 0.52 22.63 -35.33
CA LEU A 108 0.90 21.39 -35.97
C LEU A 108 -0.23 20.88 -36.88
N PRO A 109 0.06 20.29 -38.05
CA PRO A 109 -0.97 19.70 -38.90
C PRO A 109 -1.81 18.63 -38.19
N ILE A 110 -1.21 17.88 -37.26
CA ILE A 110 -1.88 16.83 -36.49
C ILE A 110 -2.97 17.37 -35.54
N ALA A 111 -2.89 18.65 -35.15
CA ALA A 111 -3.85 19.28 -34.24
C ALA A 111 -5.29 19.21 -34.75
N GLN A 112 -5.49 19.20 -36.06
CA GLN A 112 -6.83 19.07 -36.65
C GLN A 112 -7.55 17.77 -36.25
N LYS A 113 -6.80 16.70 -35.96
CA LYS A 113 -7.37 15.42 -35.48
C LYS A 113 -7.73 15.46 -33.99
N LEU A 114 -7.18 16.43 -33.25
CA LEU A 114 -7.33 16.62 -31.80
C LEU A 114 -8.36 17.71 -31.45
N ILE A 115 -8.93 18.40 -32.43
CA ILE A 115 -10.00 19.38 -32.20
C ILE A 115 -11.25 18.67 -31.68
N VAL A 116 -11.81 19.20 -30.59
CA VAL A 116 -12.98 18.67 -29.91
C VAL A 116 -14.15 19.60 -30.19
N ARG A 117 -15.15 19.10 -30.93
CA ARG A 117 -16.37 19.88 -31.26
C ARG A 117 -17.57 19.42 -30.45
N ASP A 118 -17.66 18.12 -30.18
CA ASP A 118 -18.77 17.48 -29.49
C ASP A 118 -18.29 16.27 -28.65
N PRO A 119 -19.16 15.64 -27.84
CA PRO A 119 -18.80 14.46 -27.05
C PRO A 119 -18.31 13.24 -27.86
N ALA A 120 -18.69 13.12 -29.14
CA ALA A 120 -18.24 12.01 -29.98
C ALA A 120 -16.76 12.18 -30.38
N ASP A 121 -16.32 13.41 -30.63
CA ASP A 121 -14.90 13.72 -30.84
C ASP A 121 -14.03 13.32 -29.64
N ILE A 122 -14.53 13.53 -28.42
CA ILE A 122 -13.82 13.14 -27.19
C ILE A 122 -13.57 11.63 -27.18
N THR A 123 -14.60 10.83 -27.45
CA THR A 123 -14.49 9.36 -27.48
C THR A 123 -13.55 8.89 -28.61
N ARG A 124 -13.66 9.50 -29.78
CA ARG A 124 -12.79 9.20 -30.93
C ARG A 124 -11.32 9.48 -30.61
N ILE A 125 -11.02 10.65 -30.03
CA ILE A 125 -9.65 11.03 -29.65
C ILE A 125 -9.12 10.11 -28.56
N TYR A 126 -9.95 9.73 -27.59
CA TYR A 126 -9.58 8.77 -26.56
C TYR A 126 -9.16 7.42 -27.13
N LEU A 127 -10.03 6.80 -27.91
CA LEU A 127 -9.75 5.48 -28.48
C LEU A 127 -8.54 5.52 -29.42
N TRP A 128 -8.35 6.63 -30.13
CA TRP A 128 -7.19 6.80 -31.01
C TRP A 128 -5.87 6.92 -30.22
N LEU A 129 -5.76 7.89 -29.30
CA LEU A 129 -4.53 8.10 -28.53
C LEU A 129 -4.27 6.91 -27.58
N GLY A 130 -5.29 6.43 -26.86
CA GLY A 130 -5.18 5.25 -26.00
C GLY A 130 -4.78 3.99 -26.78
N GLY A 131 -5.36 3.80 -27.97
CA GLY A 131 -4.98 2.71 -28.88
C GLY A 131 -3.51 2.77 -29.30
N THR A 132 -2.96 3.96 -29.56
CA THR A 132 -1.53 4.10 -29.89
C THR A 132 -0.59 3.73 -28.75
N ILE A 133 -1.00 3.99 -27.50
CA ILE A 133 -0.23 3.63 -26.31
C ILE A 133 -0.28 2.10 -26.13
N ILE A 134 -1.47 1.51 -26.22
CA ILE A 134 -1.69 0.06 -26.09
C ILE A 134 -0.93 -0.71 -27.18
N ASP A 135 -0.99 -0.25 -28.43
CA ASP A 135 -0.35 -0.88 -29.59
C ASP A 135 1.16 -0.61 -29.67
N LYS A 136 1.72 0.21 -28.76
CA LYS A 136 3.12 0.68 -28.76
C LYS A 136 3.52 1.34 -30.08
N LYS A 137 2.62 2.16 -30.63
CA LYS A 137 2.80 2.91 -31.88
C LYS A 137 2.49 4.38 -31.65
N PRO A 138 3.31 5.10 -30.87
CA PRO A 138 3.02 6.49 -30.54
C PRO A 138 3.05 7.39 -31.77
N ILE A 139 2.37 8.53 -31.66
CA ILE A 139 2.34 9.56 -32.71
C ILE A 139 3.59 10.42 -32.55
N GLU A 140 4.59 10.18 -33.39
CA GLU A 140 5.92 10.81 -33.32
C GLU A 140 5.87 12.34 -33.21
N GLU A 141 4.94 12.99 -33.94
CA GLU A 141 4.82 14.46 -33.92
C GLU A 141 4.39 15.01 -32.56
N LEU A 142 3.64 14.24 -31.77
CA LEU A 142 3.11 14.65 -30.47
C LEU A 142 4.07 14.34 -29.32
N ILE A 143 4.96 13.37 -29.51
CA ILE A 143 5.96 12.96 -28.51
C ILE A 143 7.36 13.52 -28.78
N SER A 144 7.54 14.28 -29.88
CA SER A 144 8.83 14.90 -30.17
C SER A 144 9.31 15.78 -29.00
N PRO A 145 10.61 15.78 -28.65
CA PRO A 145 11.12 16.56 -27.53
C PRO A 145 10.77 18.05 -27.60
N GLN A 146 10.70 18.62 -28.81
CA GLN A 146 10.33 20.02 -29.01
C GLN A 146 8.88 20.30 -28.62
N VAL A 147 8.01 19.30 -28.74
CA VAL A 147 6.60 19.38 -28.38
C VAL A 147 6.40 19.02 -26.91
N ALA A 148 6.73 17.79 -26.51
CA ALA A 148 6.53 17.31 -25.15
C ALA A 148 7.34 18.13 -24.12
N GLY A 149 8.58 18.51 -24.46
CA GLY A 149 9.41 19.36 -23.61
C GLY A 149 8.87 20.78 -23.44
N SER A 150 8.14 21.31 -24.43
CA SER A 150 7.50 22.62 -24.29
C SER A 150 6.35 22.59 -23.28
N VAL A 151 5.54 21.53 -23.28
CA VAL A 151 4.45 21.34 -22.31
C VAL A 151 5.03 21.09 -20.92
N TRP A 152 6.07 20.25 -20.82
CA TRP A 152 6.76 19.99 -19.57
C TRP A 152 7.35 21.27 -18.96
N LYS A 153 8.00 22.10 -19.79
CA LYS A 153 8.49 23.41 -19.36
C LYS A 153 7.37 24.30 -18.83
N GLN A 154 6.21 24.32 -19.50
CA GLN A 154 5.07 25.12 -19.03
C GLN A 154 4.53 24.62 -17.68
N ASN A 155 4.48 23.30 -17.47
CA ASN A 155 4.14 22.71 -16.18
C ASN A 155 5.11 23.13 -15.06
N ILE A 156 6.42 23.09 -15.35
CA ILE A 156 7.47 23.54 -14.42
C ILE A 156 7.33 25.04 -14.09
N ASP A 157 7.07 25.87 -15.10
CA ASP A 157 6.92 27.32 -14.92
C ASP A 157 5.70 27.63 -14.02
N ILE A 158 4.58 26.93 -14.21
CA ILE A 158 3.38 27.05 -13.35
C ILE A 158 3.68 26.59 -11.91
N ALA A 159 4.36 25.45 -11.73
CA ALA A 159 4.75 24.97 -10.40
C ALA A 159 5.70 25.97 -9.70
N ASN A 160 6.63 26.59 -10.44
CA ASN A 160 7.51 27.62 -9.89
C ASN A 160 6.76 28.90 -9.49
N GLU A 161 5.78 29.33 -10.28
CA GLU A 161 4.94 30.49 -9.96
C GLU A 161 4.07 30.24 -8.72
N ALA A 162 3.55 29.02 -8.56
CA ALA A 162 2.74 28.66 -7.40
C ALA A 162 3.53 28.46 -6.10
N ASN A 163 4.83 28.21 -6.20
CA ASN A 163 5.68 27.83 -5.07
C ASN A 163 6.09 29.05 -4.23
N GLU A 164 5.63 29.07 -2.99
CA GLU A 164 5.89 30.10 -1.99
C GLU A 164 6.54 29.45 -0.76
N PRO A 165 7.88 29.24 -0.75
CA PRO A 165 8.58 28.56 0.34
C PRO A 165 8.22 29.13 1.72
N GLY A 166 7.94 28.24 2.67
CA GLY A 166 7.45 28.57 4.01
C GLY A 166 5.94 28.78 4.12
N LYS A 167 5.20 28.81 3.00
CA LYS A 167 3.73 28.96 2.97
C LYS A 167 3.04 27.85 2.18
N PHE A 168 3.49 27.62 0.95
CA PHE A 168 2.97 26.59 0.06
C PHE A 168 4.06 26.06 -0.85
N THR A 169 4.30 24.74 -0.86
CA THR A 169 5.28 24.13 -1.77
C THR A 169 4.59 23.47 -2.96
N ALA A 170 4.95 23.87 -4.18
CA ALA A 170 4.49 23.22 -5.40
C ALA A 170 5.63 22.41 -6.02
N PHE A 171 5.49 21.10 -6.16
CA PHE A 171 6.52 20.24 -6.76
C PHE A 171 6.47 20.25 -8.30
N CYS A 172 7.63 20.05 -8.93
CA CYS A 172 7.64 19.60 -10.33
C CYS A 172 7.49 18.09 -10.32
N SER A 173 6.40 17.63 -10.92
CA SER A 173 6.00 16.23 -10.89
C SER A 173 5.19 15.87 -12.13
N TYR A 174 5.08 14.57 -12.40
CA TYR A 174 4.25 14.02 -13.47
C TYR A 174 3.90 12.56 -13.16
N GLU A 175 2.89 12.02 -13.82
CA GLU A 175 2.60 10.58 -13.77
C GLU A 175 3.18 9.81 -14.96
N TRP A 176 3.82 8.69 -14.66
CA TRP A 176 4.24 7.67 -15.62
C TRP A 176 3.18 6.56 -15.65
N THR A 177 2.42 6.47 -16.76
CA THR A 177 1.10 5.81 -16.79
C THR A 177 1.16 4.40 -17.41
N SER A 178 1.99 3.52 -16.86
CA SER A 178 2.12 2.15 -17.38
C SER A 178 0.91 1.25 -17.06
N THR A 179 0.28 0.71 -18.11
CA THR A 179 -0.93 -0.12 -17.98
C THR A 179 -0.85 -1.44 -18.77
N PRO A 180 0.18 -2.29 -18.55
CA PRO A 180 0.37 -3.50 -19.35
C PRO A 180 -0.81 -4.45 -19.17
N ASN A 181 -1.45 -4.84 -20.28
CA ASN A 181 -2.60 -5.73 -20.28
C ASN A 181 -3.76 -5.29 -19.36
N ASN A 182 -4.05 -3.99 -19.22
CA ASN A 182 -5.08 -3.44 -18.31
C ASN A 182 -4.75 -3.64 -16.81
N ARG A 183 -3.48 -3.64 -16.44
CA ARG A 183 -3.03 -3.76 -15.04
C ARG A 183 -2.38 -2.47 -14.60
N ASN A 184 -2.80 -1.93 -13.47
CA ASN A 184 -2.29 -0.66 -12.98
C ASN A 184 -0.83 -0.79 -12.52
N MET A 185 0.08 -0.15 -13.25
CA MET A 185 1.51 -0.08 -12.91
C MET A 185 1.99 1.38 -12.97
N HIS A 186 1.16 2.32 -12.54
CA HIS A 186 1.51 3.74 -12.60
C HIS A 186 2.51 4.16 -11.52
N ARG A 187 3.20 5.28 -11.76
CA ARG A 187 4.07 5.94 -10.78
C ARG A 187 4.02 7.45 -10.91
N ASN A 188 3.89 8.15 -9.79
CA ASN A 188 4.09 9.59 -9.72
C ASN A 188 5.57 9.92 -9.48
N VAL A 189 6.19 10.68 -10.37
CA VAL A 189 7.59 11.08 -10.30
C VAL A 189 7.70 12.50 -9.75
N PHE A 190 8.50 12.67 -8.70
CA PHE A 190 8.72 13.95 -8.02
C PHE A 190 10.18 14.35 -8.08
N PHE A 191 10.45 15.61 -8.43
CA PHE A 191 11.79 16.19 -8.42
C PHE A 191 12.04 17.03 -7.17
N ARG A 192 13.22 16.88 -6.58
CA ARG A 192 13.65 17.67 -5.41
C ARG A 192 13.78 19.17 -5.73
N ASP A 193 14.20 19.49 -6.96
CA ASP A 193 14.48 20.86 -7.40
C ASP A 193 13.99 21.05 -8.85
N CYS A 194 13.03 21.95 -9.05
CA CYS A 194 12.49 22.29 -10.37
C CYS A 194 13.50 22.96 -11.31
N ALA A 195 14.61 23.50 -10.80
CA ALA A 195 15.71 23.97 -11.64
C ALA A 195 16.57 22.82 -12.19
N LYS A 196 16.38 21.60 -11.68
CA LYS A 196 17.16 20.39 -12.00
C LYS A 196 16.24 19.27 -12.47
N VAL A 197 15.74 19.45 -13.68
CA VAL A 197 14.78 18.57 -14.35
C VAL A 197 15.29 18.27 -15.77
N PRO A 198 14.94 17.11 -16.34
CA PRO A 198 15.25 16.79 -17.74
C PRO A 198 14.48 17.72 -18.69
N GLU A 199 14.93 17.81 -19.95
CA GLU A 199 14.25 18.58 -21.01
C GLU A 199 12.84 18.06 -21.31
N ALA A 200 12.63 16.75 -21.17
CA ALA A 200 11.33 16.09 -21.28
C ALA A 200 11.19 14.95 -20.25
N PRO A 201 9.96 14.64 -19.80
CA PRO A 201 9.68 13.49 -18.95
C PRO A 201 10.03 12.16 -19.65
N TYR A 202 10.41 11.14 -18.87
CA TYR A 202 10.40 9.75 -19.34
C TYR A 202 9.01 9.17 -19.11
N SER A 203 8.40 8.69 -20.19
CA SER A 203 6.99 8.29 -20.24
C SER A 203 6.82 6.78 -20.42
N SER A 204 5.60 6.28 -20.24
CA SER A 204 5.28 4.87 -20.51
C SER A 204 5.26 4.54 -22.00
N ILE A 205 5.31 5.56 -22.87
CA ILE A 205 5.53 5.41 -24.31
C ILE A 205 6.98 4.96 -24.58
N ASP A 206 7.94 5.44 -23.79
CA ASP A 206 9.35 5.04 -23.90
C ASP A 206 9.57 3.59 -23.44
N SER A 207 8.99 3.22 -22.31
CA SER A 207 8.90 1.84 -21.83
C SER A 207 7.78 1.71 -20.81
N SER A 208 7.09 0.56 -20.82
CA SER A 208 6.08 0.19 -19.82
C SER A 208 6.67 -0.56 -18.61
N ASP A 209 7.99 -0.83 -18.57
CA ASP A 209 8.64 -1.55 -17.47
C ASP A 209 9.18 -0.57 -16.41
N PRO A 210 8.78 -0.70 -15.13
CA PRO A 210 9.31 0.13 -14.04
C PRO A 210 10.84 0.09 -13.93
N SER A 211 11.47 -1.03 -14.29
CA SER A 211 12.93 -1.18 -14.25
C SER A 211 13.63 -0.23 -15.23
N ASP A 212 13.00 0.08 -16.37
CA ASP A 212 13.55 1.02 -17.35
C ASP A 212 13.37 2.47 -16.88
N LEU A 213 12.24 2.78 -16.25
CA LEU A 213 12.04 4.06 -15.53
C LEU A 213 13.13 4.24 -14.46
N TRP A 214 13.38 3.24 -13.62
CA TRP A 214 14.41 3.30 -12.58
C TRP A 214 15.83 3.49 -13.15
N ASN A 215 16.14 2.82 -14.26
CA ASN A 215 17.42 3.01 -14.96
C ASN A 215 17.56 4.45 -15.48
N TRP A 216 16.49 5.03 -16.02
CA TRP A 216 16.47 6.43 -16.42
C TRP A 216 16.64 7.37 -15.22
N MET A 217 15.95 7.11 -14.11
CA MET A 217 16.08 7.88 -12.86
C MET A 217 17.52 7.83 -12.31
N ASP A 218 18.20 6.70 -12.40
CA ASP A 218 19.63 6.60 -12.06
C ASP A 218 20.50 7.48 -12.98
N GLY A 219 20.14 7.60 -14.25
CA GLY A 219 20.74 8.56 -15.18
C GLY A 219 20.51 10.01 -14.76
N GLN A 220 19.29 10.35 -14.32
CA GLN A 220 18.96 11.68 -13.81
C GLN A 220 19.79 12.05 -12.57
N ARG A 221 19.94 11.14 -11.60
CA ARG A 221 20.80 11.40 -10.43
C ARG A 221 22.26 11.58 -10.80
N LYS A 222 22.77 10.82 -11.77
CA LYS A 222 24.13 11.02 -12.31
C LYS A 222 24.31 12.39 -12.97
N ALA A 223 23.23 12.94 -13.54
CA ALA A 223 23.19 14.29 -14.09
C ALA A 223 22.94 15.39 -13.04
N GLY A 224 22.76 15.03 -11.76
CA GLY A 224 22.53 15.96 -10.66
C GLY A 224 21.06 16.29 -10.38
N ASN A 225 20.13 15.60 -11.04
CA ASN A 225 18.69 15.74 -10.83
C ASN A 225 18.24 14.70 -9.78
N GLU A 226 17.91 15.16 -8.57
CA GLU A 226 17.38 14.29 -7.51
C GLU A 226 15.88 14.12 -7.65
N LEU A 227 15.43 12.86 -7.63
CA LEU A 227 14.04 12.47 -7.86
C LEU A 227 13.68 11.14 -7.19
N LEU A 228 12.37 10.93 -6.98
CA LEU A 228 11.77 9.68 -6.52
C LEU A 228 10.53 9.35 -7.34
N ALA A 229 10.11 8.09 -7.29
CA ALA A 229 8.85 7.61 -7.84
C ALA A 229 7.96 7.09 -6.70
N ILE A 230 6.65 7.27 -6.83
CA ILE A 230 5.64 6.78 -5.89
C ILE A 230 4.73 5.84 -6.67
N SER A 231 4.78 4.55 -6.33
CA SER A 231 3.82 3.58 -6.87
C SER A 231 2.43 3.81 -6.26
N HIS A 232 1.36 3.69 -7.05
CA HIS A 232 -0.01 3.89 -6.56
C HIS A 232 -0.99 2.88 -7.15
N ASN A 233 -2.17 2.79 -6.52
CA ASN A 233 -3.24 1.85 -6.87
C ASN A 233 -2.79 0.40 -7.04
N ALA A 234 -2.02 -0.09 -6.07
CA ALA A 234 -1.60 -1.47 -6.09
C ALA A 234 -2.81 -2.42 -6.14
N ASN A 235 -3.94 -2.07 -5.53
CA ASN A 235 -5.19 -2.84 -5.54
C ASN A 235 -5.75 -3.10 -6.96
N LEU A 236 -5.34 -2.30 -7.95
CA LEU A 236 -5.74 -2.41 -9.36
C LEU A 236 -4.66 -3.07 -10.26
N SER A 237 -3.59 -3.59 -9.67
CA SER A 237 -2.45 -4.15 -10.40
C SER A 237 -2.60 -5.62 -10.82
N ASP A 238 -3.65 -6.31 -10.37
CA ASP A 238 -3.86 -7.74 -10.65
C ASP A 238 -2.66 -8.64 -10.23
N GLY A 239 -2.04 -8.30 -9.11
CA GLY A 239 -0.88 -8.96 -8.51
C GLY A 239 0.50 -8.49 -9.01
N HIS A 240 0.57 -7.50 -9.91
CA HIS A 240 1.83 -7.11 -10.57
C HIS A 240 2.62 -6.06 -9.79
N MET A 241 2.01 -5.32 -8.87
CA MET A 241 2.71 -4.23 -8.18
C MET A 241 3.83 -4.74 -7.27
N PHE A 242 3.64 -5.90 -6.63
CA PHE A 242 4.57 -6.46 -5.65
C PHE A 242 4.95 -7.92 -5.97
N PRO A 243 5.68 -8.17 -7.08
CA PRO A 243 6.01 -9.54 -7.48
C PRO A 243 7.05 -10.17 -6.55
N THR A 244 6.97 -11.46 -6.26
CA THR A 244 7.97 -12.14 -5.40
C THR A 244 8.97 -12.97 -6.18
N ASP A 245 8.64 -13.39 -7.41
CA ASP A 245 9.45 -14.38 -8.16
C ASP A 245 10.11 -13.80 -9.40
N VAL A 246 9.34 -13.19 -10.30
CA VAL A 246 9.84 -12.61 -11.55
C VAL A 246 9.37 -11.18 -11.74
N ASN A 247 10.18 -10.35 -12.39
CA ASN A 247 9.78 -9.00 -12.80
C ASN A 247 8.93 -9.00 -14.09
N GLU A 248 8.54 -7.81 -14.54
CA GLU A 248 7.76 -7.58 -15.79
C GLU A 248 8.39 -8.19 -17.05
N LYS A 249 9.70 -8.45 -17.05
CA LYS A 249 10.43 -9.10 -18.16
C LYS A 249 10.52 -10.62 -18.01
N GLY A 250 9.87 -11.20 -17.00
CA GLY A 250 9.94 -12.63 -16.67
C GLY A 250 11.29 -13.06 -16.10
N ARG A 251 12.15 -12.12 -15.70
CA ARG A 251 13.46 -12.45 -15.10
C ARG A 251 13.30 -12.63 -13.59
N PRO A 252 13.98 -13.62 -12.97
CA PRO A 252 13.98 -13.77 -11.53
C PRO A 252 14.33 -12.46 -10.82
N ILE A 253 13.62 -12.16 -9.74
CA ILE A 253 13.98 -11.05 -8.87
C ILE A 253 15.32 -11.37 -8.20
N ASP A 254 16.21 -10.38 -8.17
CA ASP A 254 17.53 -10.49 -7.56
C ASP A 254 17.85 -9.25 -6.71
N ALA A 255 19.02 -9.26 -6.06
CA ALA A 255 19.45 -8.18 -5.19
C ALA A 255 19.62 -6.84 -5.93
N ALA A 256 19.99 -6.86 -7.22
CA ALA A 256 20.18 -5.65 -8.02
C ALA A 256 18.83 -4.99 -8.34
N TRP A 257 17.82 -5.80 -8.71
CA TRP A 257 16.46 -5.34 -8.90
C TRP A 257 15.88 -4.78 -7.60
N ALA A 258 16.03 -5.51 -6.49
CA ALA A 258 15.53 -5.08 -5.18
C ALA A 258 16.16 -3.76 -4.72
N ALA A 259 17.48 -3.61 -4.87
CA ALA A 259 18.17 -2.36 -4.55
C ALA A 259 17.77 -1.22 -5.50
N SER A 260 17.47 -1.52 -6.78
CA SER A 260 16.95 -0.53 -7.72
C SER A 260 15.58 -0.03 -7.30
N ARG A 261 14.65 -0.93 -6.96
CA ARG A 261 13.32 -0.55 -6.48
C ARG A 261 13.42 0.26 -5.19
N ASP A 262 14.11 -0.22 -4.16
CA ASP A 262 14.20 0.49 -2.87
C ASP A 262 14.77 1.90 -3.04
N ARG A 263 15.75 2.12 -3.94
CA ARG A 263 16.30 3.47 -4.19
C ARG A 263 15.34 4.40 -4.93
N ASN A 264 14.52 3.87 -5.83
CA ASN A 264 13.66 4.66 -6.72
C ASN A 264 12.24 4.85 -6.19
N GLU A 265 11.65 3.80 -5.60
CA GLU A 265 10.26 3.73 -5.12
C GLU A 265 10.21 3.70 -3.58
N ARG A 266 10.65 4.79 -2.96
CA ARG A 266 10.78 4.92 -1.50
C ARG A 266 9.44 4.98 -0.79
N LEU A 267 8.39 5.37 -1.51
CA LEU A 267 7.04 5.56 -1.02
C LEU A 267 6.05 4.84 -1.92
N SER A 268 4.94 4.44 -1.34
CA SER A 268 3.82 3.82 -2.06
C SER A 268 2.50 4.33 -1.50
N GLU A 269 1.58 4.62 -2.40
CA GLU A 269 0.27 5.12 -2.06
C GLU A 269 -0.61 4.00 -1.50
N ILE A 270 -1.09 4.20 -0.27
CA ILE A 270 -1.90 3.20 0.44
C ILE A 270 -3.40 3.43 0.25
N LYS A 271 -3.82 4.60 -0.23
CA LYS A 271 -5.23 4.97 -0.41
C LYS A 271 -5.42 6.11 -1.41
N GLN A 272 -6.42 5.97 -2.28
CA GLN A 272 -6.97 7.05 -3.11
C GLN A 272 -8.50 6.92 -3.29
N ILE A 273 -9.10 7.70 -4.21
CA ILE A 273 -10.56 7.67 -4.51
C ILE A 273 -11.02 6.26 -4.90
N LYS A 274 -10.17 5.53 -5.65
CA LYS A 274 -10.36 4.15 -6.13
C LYS A 274 -10.01 3.07 -5.09
N GLY A 275 -10.25 3.38 -3.81
CA GLY A 275 -10.16 2.45 -2.69
C GLY A 275 -8.81 2.40 -1.96
N ALA A 276 -8.73 1.52 -0.98
CA ALA A 276 -7.54 1.29 -0.17
C ALA A 276 -6.68 0.13 -0.69
N SER A 277 -5.36 0.32 -0.62
CA SER A 277 -4.32 -0.68 -0.95
C SER A 277 -3.58 -1.20 0.28
N GLU A 278 -4.03 -0.88 1.51
CA GLU A 278 -3.42 -1.37 2.76
C GLU A 278 -3.36 -2.89 2.80
N THR A 279 -4.53 -3.53 2.86
CA THR A 279 -4.71 -4.98 2.94
C THR A 279 -6.07 -5.37 2.38
N HIS A 280 -6.36 -6.66 2.37
CA HIS A 280 -7.63 -7.24 1.96
C HIS A 280 -8.10 -8.26 3.02
N PRO A 281 -9.41 -8.46 3.27
CA PRO A 281 -9.90 -9.38 4.29
C PRO A 281 -9.41 -10.83 4.14
N THR A 282 -9.09 -11.24 2.91
CA THR A 282 -8.56 -12.59 2.63
C THR A 282 -7.04 -12.71 2.83
N LEU A 283 -6.32 -11.59 2.89
CA LEU A 283 -4.88 -11.53 3.21
C LEU A 283 -4.64 -11.27 4.71
N SER A 284 -5.62 -10.67 5.38
CA SER A 284 -5.61 -10.31 6.80
C SER A 284 -6.93 -10.73 7.48
N PRO A 285 -7.27 -12.03 7.53
CA PRO A 285 -8.56 -12.52 8.02
C PRO A 285 -8.80 -12.28 9.52
N ASN A 286 -7.73 -12.01 10.28
CA ASN A 286 -7.77 -11.73 11.71
C ASN A 286 -7.83 -10.22 12.03
N ASP A 287 -7.94 -9.36 11.02
CA ASP A 287 -8.08 -7.91 11.19
C ASP A 287 -9.51 -7.48 10.82
N GLU A 288 -10.30 -7.10 11.83
CA GLU A 288 -11.70 -6.70 11.67
C GLU A 288 -11.89 -5.42 10.85
N PHE A 289 -10.81 -4.66 10.60
CA PHE A 289 -10.81 -3.43 9.81
C PHE A 289 -10.18 -3.58 8.42
N ALA A 290 -9.87 -4.81 7.99
CA ALA A 290 -9.25 -5.11 6.69
C ALA A 290 -10.16 -4.89 5.48
N ASN A 291 -11.45 -4.64 5.67
CA ASN A 291 -12.47 -4.44 4.62
C ASN A 291 -12.71 -2.97 4.27
N PHE A 292 -11.77 -2.08 4.58
CA PHE A 292 -11.94 -0.64 4.36
C PHE A 292 -11.86 -0.26 2.90
N GLU A 293 -12.98 0.18 2.33
CA GLU A 293 -13.09 0.74 0.98
C GLU A 293 -12.32 -0.08 -0.09
N ILE A 294 -12.61 -1.38 -0.11
CA ILE A 294 -12.01 -2.35 -1.03
C ILE A 294 -12.71 -2.28 -2.39
N LEU A 295 -11.90 -2.14 -3.44
CA LEU A 295 -12.35 -2.26 -4.82
C LEU A 295 -12.21 -3.71 -5.31
N THR A 296 -13.27 -4.25 -5.92
CA THR A 296 -13.37 -5.70 -6.23
C THR A 296 -13.29 -6.04 -7.72
N TYR A 297 -12.87 -5.11 -8.57
CA TYR A 297 -12.70 -5.31 -10.03
C TYR A 297 -11.49 -4.52 -10.53
N LEU A 298 -11.06 -4.81 -11.77
CA LEU A 298 -9.97 -4.12 -12.45
C LEU A 298 -10.53 -2.99 -13.34
N LEU A 299 -9.75 -1.91 -13.48
CA LEU A 299 -10.11 -0.84 -14.42
C LEU A 299 -10.23 -1.36 -15.85
N GLY A 300 -11.26 -0.90 -16.54
CA GLY A 300 -11.58 -1.32 -17.90
C GLY A 300 -12.38 -2.63 -17.99
N ASP A 301 -12.74 -3.25 -16.86
CA ASP A 301 -13.49 -4.51 -16.76
C ASP A 301 -13.09 -5.55 -17.82
N PRO A 302 -11.82 -5.99 -17.84
CA PRO A 302 -11.33 -6.90 -18.86
C PRO A 302 -12.12 -8.22 -18.83
N ALA A 303 -12.82 -8.50 -19.93
CA ALA A 303 -13.75 -9.62 -20.03
C ALA A 303 -13.13 -10.96 -19.56
N GLY A 304 -13.81 -11.61 -18.61
CA GLY A 304 -13.43 -12.92 -18.08
C GLY A 304 -12.23 -12.90 -17.12
N ARG A 305 -11.77 -11.73 -16.67
CA ARG A 305 -10.66 -11.61 -15.71
C ARG A 305 -11.17 -11.17 -14.34
N PHE A 306 -10.88 -11.96 -13.33
CA PHE A 306 -11.06 -11.59 -11.93
C PHE A 306 -9.76 -11.01 -11.37
N PRO A 307 -9.80 -9.97 -10.51
CA PRO A 307 -8.60 -9.45 -9.88
C PRO A 307 -7.87 -10.54 -9.08
N THR A 308 -6.56 -10.61 -9.28
CA THR A 308 -5.65 -11.36 -8.43
C THR A 308 -5.29 -10.50 -7.22
N VAL A 309 -5.65 -10.95 -6.02
CA VAL A 309 -5.41 -10.19 -4.78
C VAL A 309 -3.95 -10.28 -4.31
N PRO A 310 -3.30 -11.46 -4.30
CA PRO A 310 -1.88 -11.53 -3.94
C PRO A 310 -0.98 -10.70 -4.88
N GLY A 311 -0.09 -9.90 -4.30
CA GLY A 311 0.80 -8.97 -5.03
C GLY A 311 0.19 -7.58 -5.29
N SER A 312 -1.04 -7.32 -4.82
CA SER A 312 -1.76 -6.05 -5.00
C SER A 312 -1.94 -5.22 -3.73
N TYR A 313 -1.47 -5.69 -2.57
CA TYR A 313 -1.68 -5.00 -1.29
C TYR A 313 -0.37 -4.80 -0.53
N ILE A 314 -0.16 -3.60 0.01
CA ILE A 314 1.13 -3.20 0.54
C ILE A 314 1.49 -3.94 1.83
N ARG A 315 0.53 -4.24 2.71
CA ARG A 315 0.81 -5.01 3.94
C ARG A 315 1.38 -6.38 3.61
N GLN A 316 0.84 -7.06 2.60
CA GLN A 316 1.41 -8.30 2.09
C GLN A 316 2.82 -8.09 1.55
N ALA A 317 3.04 -7.04 0.74
CA ALA A 317 4.36 -6.72 0.20
C ALA A 317 5.42 -6.50 1.31
N LEU A 318 5.07 -5.79 2.39
CA LEU A 318 5.98 -5.61 3.52
C LEU A 318 6.38 -6.94 4.15
N LYS A 319 5.43 -7.87 4.33
CA LYS A 319 5.70 -9.22 4.87
C LYS A 319 6.54 -10.06 3.93
N ASP A 320 6.18 -10.07 2.65
CA ASP A 320 6.91 -10.82 1.62
C ASP A 320 8.34 -10.29 1.48
N GLY A 321 8.54 -8.98 1.65
CA GLY A 321 9.86 -8.36 1.73
C GLY A 321 10.74 -8.90 2.87
N LEU A 322 10.16 -9.19 4.04
CA LEU A 322 10.88 -9.83 5.16
C LEU A 322 11.24 -11.28 4.82
N SER A 323 10.28 -12.04 4.28
CA SER A 323 10.51 -13.43 3.89
C SER A 323 11.57 -13.55 2.78
N MET A 324 11.59 -12.60 1.83
CA MET A 324 12.65 -12.49 0.82
C MET A 324 14.01 -12.11 1.42
N MET A 325 14.04 -11.26 2.46
CA MET A 325 15.27 -10.92 3.17
C MET A 325 15.88 -12.16 3.82
N GLU A 326 15.06 -12.94 4.53
CA GLU A 326 15.48 -14.18 5.18
C GLU A 326 15.96 -15.23 4.16
N ALA A 327 15.17 -15.48 3.11
CA ALA A 327 15.43 -16.57 2.17
C ALA A 327 16.45 -16.24 1.07
N ARG A 328 16.52 -14.98 0.65
CA ARG A 328 17.28 -14.55 -0.54
C ARG A 328 18.29 -13.42 -0.25
N GLY A 329 18.27 -12.83 0.94
CA GLY A 329 19.23 -11.81 1.38
C GLY A 329 18.94 -10.39 0.89
N TYR A 330 17.72 -10.10 0.41
CA TYR A 330 17.31 -8.77 -0.02
C TYR A 330 15.81 -8.52 0.21
N ASN A 331 15.44 -7.25 0.44
CA ASN A 331 14.05 -6.80 0.62
C ASN A 331 13.73 -5.66 -0.36
N PRO A 332 12.88 -5.87 -1.39
CA PRO A 332 12.48 -4.82 -2.33
C PRO A 332 11.35 -3.91 -1.81
N TYR A 333 10.71 -4.26 -0.69
CA TYR A 333 9.44 -3.68 -0.20
C TYR A 333 9.57 -2.92 1.09
N LYS A 334 10.75 -2.34 1.34
CA LYS A 334 11.01 -1.48 2.51
C LYS A 334 10.48 -0.06 2.32
N THR A 335 9.25 0.09 1.86
CA THR A 335 8.66 1.38 1.45
C THR A 335 7.95 2.12 2.59
N GLY A 336 7.75 3.44 2.44
CA GLY A 336 6.92 4.27 3.31
C GLY A 336 5.54 4.52 2.72
N PHE A 337 4.62 5.06 3.51
CA PHE A 337 3.24 5.27 3.11
C PHE A 337 2.94 6.73 2.79
N VAL A 338 2.15 6.93 1.75
CA VAL A 338 1.55 8.19 1.33
C VAL A 338 0.10 7.95 0.91
N GLY A 339 -0.70 9.02 0.84
CA GLY A 339 -2.06 9.00 0.30
C GLY A 339 -2.18 10.02 -0.83
N GLY A 340 -3.03 9.75 -1.81
CA GLY A 340 -3.28 10.68 -2.91
C GLY A 340 -4.72 10.63 -3.37
N SER A 341 -5.03 11.34 -4.45
CA SER A 341 -6.41 11.43 -4.94
C SER A 341 -6.69 10.68 -6.22
N ASP A 342 -5.81 10.79 -7.21
CA ASP A 342 -6.11 10.44 -8.60
C ASP A 342 -7.41 11.11 -9.08
N SER A 343 -7.63 12.35 -8.66
CA SER A 343 -8.80 13.14 -9.06
C SER A 343 -8.57 13.75 -10.43
N HIS A 344 -9.50 13.51 -11.34
CA HIS A 344 -9.59 14.09 -12.68
C HIS A 344 -10.36 15.40 -12.74
N ASN A 345 -10.73 15.95 -11.57
CA ASN A 345 -11.49 17.19 -11.44
C ASN A 345 -10.63 18.44 -11.22
N THR A 346 -9.31 18.32 -11.16
CA THR A 346 -8.36 19.38 -10.73
C THR A 346 -8.48 19.75 -9.26
N GLY A 347 -9.70 19.87 -8.74
CA GLY A 347 -9.97 19.96 -7.31
C GLY A 347 -10.27 18.58 -6.72
N VAL A 348 -9.79 18.33 -5.52
CA VAL A 348 -9.87 17.02 -4.85
C VAL A 348 -10.87 16.99 -3.67
N PRO A 349 -11.83 16.04 -3.63
CA PRO A 349 -12.72 15.89 -2.49
C PRO A 349 -12.11 14.99 -1.40
N TYR A 350 -11.61 15.57 -0.31
CA TYR A 350 -11.03 14.82 0.82
C TYR A 350 -12.04 14.43 1.92
N ARG A 351 -13.30 14.87 1.81
CA ARG A 351 -14.31 14.70 2.86
C ARG A 351 -15.57 14.02 2.39
N GLN A 352 -16.23 13.30 3.31
CA GLN A 352 -17.53 12.69 3.07
C GLN A 352 -18.63 13.73 2.82
N ASP A 353 -18.62 14.84 3.56
CA ASP A 353 -19.60 15.94 3.47
C ASP A 353 -19.27 17.00 2.41
N ASN A 354 -18.10 16.91 1.77
CA ASN A 354 -17.70 17.73 0.63
C ASN A 354 -17.29 16.86 -0.58
N PHE A 355 -18.04 15.76 -0.81
CA PHE A 355 -17.76 14.85 -1.92
C PHE A 355 -18.47 15.27 -3.20
N TYR A 356 -17.72 15.81 -4.16
CA TYR A 356 -18.24 16.17 -5.50
C TYR A 356 -17.68 15.28 -6.62
N GLY A 357 -16.97 14.19 -6.27
CA GLY A 357 -16.47 13.19 -7.22
C GLY A 357 -15.04 13.41 -7.66
N GLY A 358 -14.51 12.41 -8.35
CA GLY A 358 -13.18 12.41 -8.95
C GLY A 358 -13.18 12.50 -10.48
N HIS A 359 -14.27 12.22 -11.18
CA HIS A 359 -14.25 11.87 -12.62
C HIS A 359 -15.18 12.74 -13.51
N ALA A 360 -15.17 14.04 -13.28
CA ALA A 360 -15.78 15.08 -14.12
C ALA A 360 -17.24 14.78 -14.50
N ARG A 361 -17.54 14.44 -15.75
CA ARG A 361 -18.93 14.18 -16.19
C ARG A 361 -19.46 12.81 -15.77
N ASN A 362 -18.58 11.91 -15.35
CA ASN A 362 -18.96 10.54 -15.00
C ASN A 362 -19.60 10.49 -13.62
N ASP A 363 -19.23 11.40 -12.73
CA ASP A 363 -19.71 11.45 -11.35
C ASP A 363 -20.06 12.86 -10.87
N GLY A 364 -19.73 13.94 -11.58
CA GLY A 364 -19.86 15.31 -11.05
C GLY A 364 -21.28 15.80 -10.74
N ASP A 365 -22.31 15.20 -11.33
CA ASP A 365 -23.71 15.47 -11.00
C ASP A 365 -24.21 14.51 -9.92
N ILE A 366 -24.79 15.04 -8.84
CA ILE A 366 -25.25 14.25 -7.69
C ILE A 366 -26.27 13.16 -8.07
N LYS A 367 -27.19 13.44 -9.01
CA LYS A 367 -28.19 12.44 -9.41
C LYS A 367 -27.54 11.32 -10.22
N GLN A 368 -26.63 11.66 -11.12
CA GLN A 368 -25.87 10.67 -11.88
C GLN A 368 -24.98 9.82 -10.98
N ARG A 369 -24.22 10.45 -10.08
CA ARG A 369 -23.36 9.79 -9.08
C ARG A 369 -24.11 8.76 -8.24
N MET A 370 -25.31 9.14 -7.77
CA MET A 370 -26.16 8.30 -6.93
C MET A 370 -26.97 7.24 -7.72
N SER A 371 -26.97 7.30 -9.06
CA SER A 371 -27.74 6.38 -9.90
C SER A 371 -27.12 4.99 -10.07
N GLY A 372 -25.88 4.79 -9.60
CA GLY A 372 -25.11 3.58 -9.89
C GLY A 372 -24.56 3.57 -11.31
N TYR A 373 -24.26 4.75 -11.85
CA TYR A 373 -23.59 4.88 -13.14
C TYR A 373 -22.24 4.14 -13.10
N VAL A 374 -22.03 3.29 -14.10
CA VAL A 374 -20.80 2.51 -14.26
C VAL A 374 -20.02 3.04 -15.45
N PHE A 375 -18.74 3.38 -15.25
CA PHE A 375 -17.82 3.74 -16.33
C PHE A 375 -16.51 2.99 -16.16
N ALA A 376 -15.96 2.43 -17.24
CA ALA A 376 -14.75 1.60 -17.18
C ALA A 376 -14.79 0.48 -16.11
N GLY A 377 -15.98 -0.09 -15.85
CA GLY A 377 -16.22 -1.10 -14.81
C GLY A 377 -16.52 -0.55 -13.41
N LEU A 378 -16.35 0.76 -13.20
CA LEU A 378 -16.46 1.40 -11.89
C LEU A 378 -17.85 1.96 -11.61
N ASP A 379 -18.56 1.34 -10.67
CA ASP A 379 -19.74 1.92 -10.02
C ASP A 379 -19.28 3.07 -9.11
N VAL A 380 -19.63 4.29 -9.50
CA VAL A 380 -19.26 5.54 -8.80
C VAL A 380 -19.58 5.49 -7.30
N ARG A 381 -20.60 4.73 -6.87
CA ARG A 381 -20.96 4.64 -5.44
C ARG A 381 -19.89 3.95 -4.60
N LEU A 382 -19.06 3.10 -5.21
CA LEU A 382 -17.93 2.42 -4.56
C LEU A 382 -16.70 3.33 -4.40
N GLU A 383 -16.71 4.52 -5.02
CA GLU A 383 -15.67 5.52 -4.80
C GLU A 383 -15.80 6.16 -3.42
N ASN A 384 -14.71 6.78 -2.99
CA ASN A 384 -14.62 7.46 -1.71
C ASN A 384 -13.89 8.78 -1.85
N PRO A 385 -13.95 9.65 -0.83
CA PRO A 385 -13.06 10.79 -0.75
C PRO A 385 -11.59 10.38 -0.94
N ALA A 386 -10.75 11.30 -1.41
CA ALA A 386 -9.33 11.08 -1.67
C ALA A 386 -8.52 10.82 -0.39
N GLY A 387 -7.35 10.19 -0.53
CA GLY A 387 -6.35 10.13 0.53
C GLY A 387 -5.56 11.42 0.64
N LEU A 388 -4.85 11.60 1.74
CA LEU A 388 -3.99 12.76 1.95
C LEU A 388 -2.64 12.32 2.51
N THR A 389 -1.56 12.96 2.09
CA THR A 389 -0.21 12.68 2.60
C THR A 389 0.18 13.68 3.66
N GLY A 390 0.65 13.18 4.81
CA GLY A 390 1.36 13.97 5.80
C GLY A 390 2.87 13.70 5.74
N VAL A 391 3.67 14.77 5.82
CA VAL A 391 5.14 14.71 5.81
C VAL A 391 5.68 15.43 7.05
N TRP A 392 6.52 14.76 7.85
CA TRP A 392 7.22 15.43 8.95
C TRP A 392 8.56 16.00 8.48
N ALA A 393 8.55 17.31 8.22
CA ALA A 393 9.71 18.03 7.72
C ALA A 393 10.11 19.18 8.64
N GLU A 394 11.36 19.62 8.51
CA GLU A 394 11.92 20.73 9.26
C GLU A 394 11.26 22.07 8.85
N GLU A 395 10.92 22.23 7.56
CA GLU A 395 10.28 23.43 7.02
C GLU A 395 9.44 23.13 5.76
N ASN A 396 8.52 24.03 5.40
CA ASN A 396 7.72 23.92 4.17
C ASN A 396 8.53 24.39 2.95
N THR A 397 9.52 23.60 2.52
CA THR A 397 10.29 23.84 1.30
C THR A 397 10.39 22.55 0.48
N ARG A 398 10.51 22.65 -0.85
CA ARG A 398 10.70 21.48 -1.74
C ARG A 398 11.80 20.54 -1.26
N ALA A 399 12.94 21.13 -0.88
CA ALA A 399 14.09 20.39 -0.37
C ALA A 399 13.77 19.63 0.93
N SER A 400 13.24 20.32 1.94
CA SER A 400 12.96 19.70 3.24
C SER A 400 11.85 18.64 3.16
N LEU A 401 10.78 18.92 2.41
CA LEU A 401 9.69 17.96 2.17
C LEU A 401 10.15 16.75 1.36
N PHE A 402 10.94 16.94 0.30
CA PHE A 402 11.51 15.83 -0.47
C PHE A 402 12.47 14.98 0.37
N ASP A 403 13.34 15.61 1.16
CA ASP A 403 14.27 14.90 2.04
C ASP A 403 13.52 14.12 3.14
N ALA A 404 12.32 14.59 3.54
CA ALA A 404 11.41 13.89 4.45
C ALA A 404 10.71 12.69 3.81
N MET A 405 10.25 12.85 2.56
CA MET A 405 9.75 11.76 1.73
C MET A 405 10.82 10.68 1.53
N GLN A 406 12.07 11.07 1.24
CA GLN A 406 13.17 10.13 1.04
C GLN A 406 13.55 9.30 2.27
N ARG A 407 13.50 9.91 3.47
CA ARG A 407 13.67 9.19 4.74
C ARG A 407 12.41 8.48 5.22
N LYS A 408 11.31 8.56 4.47
CA LYS A 408 10.01 7.91 4.73
C LYS A 408 9.34 8.33 6.02
N GLU A 409 9.62 9.54 6.51
CA GLU A 409 8.95 10.09 7.69
C GLU A 409 7.61 10.73 7.29
N THR A 410 6.79 9.88 6.67
CA THR A 410 5.51 10.20 6.06
C THR A 410 4.41 9.37 6.69
N PHE A 411 3.18 9.80 6.50
CA PHE A 411 1.98 9.07 6.86
C PHE A 411 0.88 9.38 5.85
N ALA A 412 -0.10 8.48 5.75
CA ALA A 412 -1.27 8.66 4.91
C ALA A 412 -2.51 8.81 5.79
N THR A 413 -3.52 9.55 5.32
CA THR A 413 -4.85 9.54 5.90
C THR A 413 -5.88 9.20 4.84
N SER A 414 -7.04 8.73 5.29
CA SER A 414 -8.18 8.50 4.41
C SER A 414 -8.93 9.79 4.05
N GLY A 415 -8.31 10.96 4.19
CA GLY A 415 -8.89 12.26 3.84
C GLY A 415 -8.78 13.26 4.99
N PRO A 416 -9.25 12.93 6.21
CA PRO A 416 -9.10 13.81 7.35
C PRO A 416 -7.65 14.11 7.74
N HIS A 417 -7.38 15.32 8.23
CA HIS A 417 -6.07 15.80 8.68
C HIS A 417 -5.69 15.24 10.06
N ILE A 418 -5.89 13.92 10.26
CA ILE A 418 -5.44 13.20 11.44
C ILE A 418 -3.91 13.27 11.47
N GLN A 419 -3.34 13.83 12.53
CA GLN A 419 -1.90 13.84 12.73
C GLN A 419 -1.49 12.59 13.48
N VAL A 420 -0.43 11.91 13.03
CA VAL A 420 0.16 10.76 13.74
C VAL A 420 1.66 10.89 13.91
N ARG A 421 2.16 10.44 15.06
CA ARG A 421 3.58 10.25 15.33
C ARG A 421 3.82 8.85 15.85
N PHE A 422 4.87 8.23 15.35
CA PHE A 422 5.26 6.88 15.73
C PHE A 422 6.78 6.81 15.88
N PHE A 423 7.23 6.40 17.05
CA PHE A 423 8.66 6.24 17.37
C PHE A 423 8.89 4.88 18.04
N GLY A 424 10.02 4.25 17.75
CA GLY A 424 10.41 2.97 18.35
C GLY A 424 11.83 2.98 18.91
N GLY A 425 12.12 2.14 19.90
CA GLY A 425 13.48 1.98 20.43
C GLY A 425 13.56 1.29 21.79
N PRO A 426 14.76 0.91 22.26
CA PRO A 426 14.93 0.22 23.54
C PRO A 426 14.69 1.11 24.78
N ASN A 427 14.70 2.43 24.61
CA ASN A 427 14.63 3.41 25.72
C ASN A 427 13.40 4.34 25.62
N THR A 428 12.35 3.92 24.91
CA THR A 428 11.19 4.76 24.61
C THR A 428 9.99 4.53 25.54
N ALA A 429 10.03 3.51 26.39
CA ALA A 429 8.90 3.09 27.26
C ALA A 429 8.28 4.21 28.11
N ASN A 430 9.10 5.17 28.54
CA ASN A 430 8.68 6.30 29.39
C ASN A 430 8.66 7.65 28.65
N VAL A 431 8.96 7.68 27.34
CA VAL A 431 9.13 8.93 26.60
C VAL A 431 7.82 9.73 26.51
N ALA A 432 6.68 9.07 26.27
CA ALA A 432 5.38 9.73 26.12
C ALA A 432 4.92 10.54 27.36
N ASN A 433 5.48 10.22 28.53
CA ASN A 433 5.14 10.84 29.83
C ASN A 433 6.04 12.03 30.18
N GLN A 434 7.06 12.32 29.36
CA GLN A 434 7.95 13.46 29.60
C GLN A 434 7.28 14.77 29.15
N PRO A 435 7.55 15.91 29.82
CA PRO A 435 7.00 17.21 29.42
C PRO A 435 7.29 17.58 27.95
N ASP A 436 8.53 17.34 27.49
CA ASP A 436 8.95 17.58 26.10
C ASP A 436 9.10 16.26 25.32
N TRP A 437 8.05 15.42 25.38
CA TRP A 437 8.12 14.05 24.86
C TRP A 437 8.54 13.95 23.39
N ILE A 438 8.21 14.94 22.53
CA ILE A 438 8.60 14.94 21.12
C ILE A 438 10.13 15.07 20.98
N LYS A 439 10.72 16.04 21.69
CA LYS A 439 12.17 16.24 21.72
C LYS A 439 12.88 15.02 22.29
N ALA A 440 12.33 14.43 23.36
CA ALA A 440 12.84 13.19 23.92
C ALA A 440 12.73 12.02 22.94
N ALA A 441 11.63 11.91 22.19
CA ALA A 441 11.41 10.86 21.20
C ALA A 441 12.41 10.95 20.04
N TYR A 442 12.65 12.13 19.48
CA TYR A 442 13.67 12.32 18.43
C TYR A 442 15.10 12.09 18.94
N ALA A 443 15.38 12.39 20.21
CA ALA A 443 16.70 12.19 20.78
C ALA A 443 17.01 10.71 21.13
N SER A 444 15.98 9.92 21.46
CA SER A 444 16.15 8.57 22.03
C SER A 444 15.51 7.43 21.24
N GLY A 445 14.65 7.74 20.27
CA GLY A 445 13.91 6.80 19.45
C GLY A 445 14.15 7.00 17.95
N VAL A 446 13.70 6.01 17.19
CA VAL A 446 13.69 6.00 15.73
C VAL A 446 12.30 6.40 15.26
N PRO A 447 12.14 7.45 14.42
CA PRO A 447 10.84 7.81 13.88
C PRO A 447 10.37 6.81 12.81
N MET A 448 9.07 6.81 12.54
CA MET A 448 8.47 6.10 11.39
C MET A 448 9.24 6.30 10.09
N GLY A 449 9.33 5.24 9.30
CA GLY A 449 10.17 5.15 8.10
C GLY A 449 11.60 4.66 8.37
N GLY A 450 12.03 4.66 9.64
CA GLY A 450 13.39 4.32 10.05
C GLY A 450 13.63 2.86 10.44
N ASP A 451 14.89 2.57 10.74
CA ASP A 451 15.40 1.27 11.19
C ASP A 451 15.78 1.32 12.66
N LEU A 452 15.25 0.39 13.45
CA LEU A 452 15.67 0.19 14.83
C LEU A 452 17.14 -0.23 14.88
N PRO A 453 17.92 0.28 15.85
CA PRO A 453 19.25 -0.26 16.10
C PRO A 453 19.13 -1.71 16.57
N PRO A 454 20.19 -2.52 16.42
CA PRO A 454 20.25 -3.86 16.99
C PRO A 454 19.86 -3.88 18.47
N LEU A 455 18.90 -4.73 18.79
CA LEU A 455 18.42 -4.97 20.15
C LEU A 455 19.07 -6.27 20.62
N GLY A 456 19.76 -6.26 21.77
CA GLY A 456 20.32 -7.47 22.36
C GLY A 456 19.22 -8.46 22.79
N GLU A 457 19.61 -9.71 23.08
CA GLU A 457 18.71 -10.87 23.28
C GLU A 457 17.49 -10.66 24.19
N ALA A 458 17.57 -9.81 25.22
CA ALA A 458 16.50 -9.66 26.23
C ALA A 458 15.67 -8.37 26.10
N LYS A 459 15.87 -7.54 25.07
CA LYS A 459 15.25 -6.20 24.99
C LYS A 459 14.23 -6.09 23.87
N ALA A 460 12.95 -6.25 24.23
CA ALA A 460 11.85 -5.89 23.35
C ALA A 460 11.85 -4.37 23.06
N PRO A 461 11.54 -3.94 21.82
CA PRO A 461 11.35 -2.53 21.52
C PRO A 461 10.08 -2.01 22.19
N SER A 462 10.17 -0.79 22.70
CA SER A 462 9.00 0.00 23.06
C SER A 462 8.71 1.00 21.95
N PHE A 463 7.44 1.38 21.83
CA PHE A 463 6.95 2.32 20.85
C PHE A 463 6.17 3.42 21.53
N VAL A 464 6.40 4.66 21.10
CA VAL A 464 5.59 5.83 21.44
C VAL A 464 4.60 6.03 20.31
N VAL A 465 3.32 6.07 20.66
CA VAL A 465 2.23 6.34 19.72
C VAL A 465 1.53 7.63 20.12
N TRP A 466 1.17 8.42 19.12
CA TRP A 466 0.42 9.65 19.32
C TRP A 466 -0.42 9.95 18.09
N ALA A 467 -1.67 10.33 18.31
CA ALA A 467 -2.56 10.82 17.28
C ALA A 467 -3.48 11.92 17.80
N VAL A 468 -3.75 12.90 16.94
CA VAL A 468 -4.75 13.94 17.17
C VAL A 468 -5.73 13.96 16.01
N LYS A 469 -7.02 14.05 16.34
CA LYS A 469 -8.09 14.12 15.34
C LYS A 469 -7.93 15.33 14.44
N ASP A 470 -8.57 15.26 13.28
CA ASP A 470 -8.91 16.45 12.55
C ASP A 470 -9.99 17.25 13.31
N PRO A 471 -9.80 18.55 13.60
CA PRO A 471 -10.81 19.38 14.25
C PRO A 471 -12.19 19.38 13.59
N THR A 472 -12.28 19.13 12.28
CA THR A 472 -13.55 19.12 11.53
C THR A 472 -14.16 17.73 11.34
N SER A 473 -13.52 16.66 11.83
CA SER A 473 -13.98 15.26 11.64
C SER A 473 -14.46 14.60 12.94
N GLY A 474 -14.62 13.27 12.91
CA GLY A 474 -14.91 12.41 14.05
C GLY A 474 -13.83 12.47 15.13
N ASN A 475 -14.20 12.17 16.37
CA ASN A 475 -13.21 11.88 17.41
C ASN A 475 -12.49 10.55 17.13
N LEU A 476 -11.34 10.33 17.75
CA LEU A 476 -10.57 9.09 17.62
C LEU A 476 -11.22 7.94 18.40
N ASP A 477 -11.33 6.76 17.79
CA ASP A 477 -11.66 5.49 18.44
C ASP A 477 -10.43 4.92 19.13
N ARG A 478 -9.40 4.58 18.34
CA ARG A 478 -8.21 3.86 18.82
C ARG A 478 -6.99 4.05 17.93
N ILE A 479 -5.83 3.78 18.51
CA ILE A 479 -4.55 3.56 17.83
C ILE A 479 -4.23 2.07 17.93
N GLN A 480 -3.84 1.51 16.80
CA GLN A 480 -3.34 0.15 16.63
C GLN A 480 -1.89 0.16 16.16
N ILE A 481 -1.14 -0.88 16.52
CA ILE A 481 0.13 -1.22 15.89
C ILE A 481 -0.09 -2.51 15.10
N VAL A 482 0.18 -2.46 13.80
CA VAL A 482 0.25 -3.64 12.94
C VAL A 482 1.71 -4.10 12.89
N LYS A 483 1.97 -5.28 13.45
CA LYS A 483 3.27 -5.95 13.42
C LYS A 483 3.26 -7.00 12.31
N GLY A 484 4.32 -7.06 11.51
CA GLY A 484 4.60 -8.17 10.62
C GLY A 484 5.99 -8.74 10.88
N TRP A 485 6.16 -10.05 10.72
CA TRP A 485 7.44 -10.74 10.84
C TRP A 485 7.50 -11.93 9.90
N SER A 486 8.70 -12.45 9.65
CA SER A 486 8.88 -13.68 8.87
C SER A 486 9.66 -14.73 9.67
N LYS A 487 9.39 -16.00 9.39
CA LYS A 487 10.15 -17.14 9.92
C LYS A 487 10.12 -18.28 8.92
N HIS A 488 11.30 -18.73 8.50
CA HIS A 488 11.50 -19.83 7.55
C HIS A 488 10.69 -19.63 6.27
N GLY A 489 10.70 -18.41 5.73
CA GLY A 489 9.98 -18.05 4.51
C GLY A 489 8.45 -17.91 4.65
N GLN A 490 7.87 -18.20 5.82
CA GLN A 490 6.48 -17.87 6.12
C GLN A 490 6.37 -16.45 6.69
N SER A 491 5.31 -15.76 6.28
CA SER A 491 4.99 -14.39 6.62
C SER A 491 3.83 -14.35 7.63
N PHE A 492 3.97 -13.57 8.71
CA PHE A 492 2.97 -13.46 9.77
C PHE A 492 2.61 -12.00 10.05
N GLU A 493 1.43 -11.77 10.60
CA GLU A 493 1.03 -10.47 11.14
C GLU A 493 0.20 -10.58 12.40
N LYS A 494 0.19 -9.49 13.17
CA LYS A 494 -0.71 -9.31 14.30
C LYS A 494 -1.03 -7.84 14.51
N VAL A 495 -2.29 -7.55 14.80
CA VAL A 495 -2.76 -6.21 15.14
C VAL A 495 -2.92 -6.10 16.65
N PHE A 496 -2.36 -5.05 17.23
CA PHE A 496 -2.47 -4.77 18.66
C PHE A 496 -3.21 -3.44 18.86
N ASP A 497 -4.27 -3.43 19.65
CA ASP A 497 -4.85 -2.19 20.18
C ASP A 497 -3.95 -1.65 21.29
N VAL A 498 -3.46 -0.40 21.16
CA VAL A 498 -2.41 0.13 22.05
C VAL A 498 -2.81 1.40 22.82
N ALA A 499 -3.77 2.16 22.29
CA ALA A 499 -4.41 3.28 22.98
C ALA A 499 -5.83 3.44 22.43
N TRP A 500 -6.83 3.66 23.28
CA TRP A 500 -8.22 3.76 22.83
C TRP A 500 -9.06 4.68 23.71
N ALA A 501 -10.15 5.17 23.14
CA ALA A 501 -11.08 6.05 23.82
C ALA A 501 -12.06 5.29 24.74
N GLY A 502 -12.43 5.94 25.84
CA GLY A 502 -13.38 5.43 26.83
C GLY A 502 -12.86 4.27 27.68
N ASN A 503 -13.67 3.86 28.65
CA ASN A 503 -13.33 2.78 29.60
C ASN A 503 -13.70 1.40 29.04
N ARG A 504 -13.24 1.09 27.82
CA ARG A 504 -13.40 -0.24 27.22
C ARG A 504 -12.27 -1.15 27.68
N THR A 505 -12.60 -2.40 27.96
CA THR A 505 -11.62 -3.41 28.39
C THR A 505 -11.39 -4.40 27.27
N PRO A 506 -10.13 -4.68 26.87
CA PRO A 506 -9.82 -5.74 25.93
C PRO A 506 -10.35 -7.09 26.42
N ASP A 507 -10.78 -7.94 25.49
CA ASP A 507 -11.13 -9.32 25.83
C ASP A 507 -9.90 -10.05 26.41
N PRO A 508 -10.01 -10.73 27.57
CA PRO A 508 -8.86 -11.34 28.24
C PRO A 508 -8.15 -12.45 27.44
N PHE A 509 -8.80 -13.02 26.43
CA PHE A 509 -8.27 -14.14 25.64
C PHE A 509 -7.72 -13.69 24.29
N SER A 510 -8.47 -12.85 23.58
CA SER A 510 -8.09 -12.36 22.25
C SER A 510 -7.28 -11.06 22.29
N GLY A 511 -7.37 -10.28 23.38
CA GLY A 511 -6.75 -8.95 23.49
C GLY A 511 -7.44 -7.87 22.64
N ILE A 512 -8.54 -8.21 21.96
CA ILE A 512 -9.28 -7.28 21.09
C ILE A 512 -10.12 -6.33 21.93
N VAL A 513 -10.05 -5.03 21.67
CA VAL A 513 -10.91 -4.03 22.31
C VAL A 513 -12.27 -4.01 21.62
N PRO A 514 -13.40 -4.12 22.38
CA PRO A 514 -14.74 -4.04 21.80
C PRO A 514 -14.93 -2.81 20.90
N PRO A 515 -15.70 -2.94 19.79
CA PRO A 515 -16.01 -1.81 18.91
C PRO A 515 -16.53 -0.61 19.69
N ILE A 516 -16.13 0.59 19.30
CA ILE A 516 -16.73 1.80 19.84
C ILE A 516 -18.19 1.89 19.37
N GLY A 517 -19.06 2.49 20.19
CA GLY A 517 -20.44 2.76 19.77
C GLY A 517 -20.50 3.69 18.55
N SER A 518 -21.70 3.86 17.99
CA SER A 518 -21.95 4.81 16.90
C SER A 518 -22.89 5.92 17.37
N THR A 519 -22.57 7.17 17.01
CA THR A 519 -23.46 8.33 17.17
C THR A 519 -24.11 8.74 15.86
N VAL A 520 -23.92 7.95 14.79
CA VAL A 520 -24.48 8.22 13.48
C VAL A 520 -26.00 8.05 13.53
N ASN A 521 -26.71 9.11 13.16
CA ASN A 521 -28.10 9.05 12.77
C ASN A 521 -28.18 8.92 11.25
N ILE A 522 -28.50 7.71 10.76
CA ILE A 522 -28.56 7.41 9.32
C ILE A 522 -29.65 8.22 8.62
N ALA A 523 -30.84 8.36 9.25
CA ALA A 523 -31.95 9.11 8.67
C ALA A 523 -31.61 10.60 8.51
N ASP A 524 -30.84 11.15 9.45
CA ASP A 524 -30.39 12.53 9.40
C ASP A 524 -29.02 12.73 8.75
N ALA A 525 -28.36 11.66 8.29
CA ALA A 525 -26.97 11.68 7.81
C ALA A 525 -26.06 12.56 8.67
N SER A 526 -26.19 12.45 10.00
CA SER A 526 -25.48 13.28 10.97
C SER A 526 -24.83 12.41 12.05
N TYR A 527 -23.92 13.00 12.82
CA TYR A 527 -23.28 12.34 13.95
C TYR A 527 -22.90 13.37 15.02
N THR A 528 -22.51 12.89 16.21
CA THR A 528 -22.00 13.76 17.27
C THR A 528 -20.68 13.24 17.83
N ASN A 529 -19.81 14.17 18.22
CA ASN A 529 -18.52 13.87 18.87
C ASN A 529 -18.69 13.68 20.39
N THR A 530 -19.76 12.99 20.81
CA THR A 530 -20.05 12.69 22.24
C THR A 530 -19.30 11.44 22.76
N ILE A 531 -18.69 10.68 21.86
CA ILE A 531 -17.81 9.53 22.13
C ILE A 531 -16.45 9.75 21.45
N GLY A 532 -15.49 8.86 21.70
CA GLY A 532 -14.12 8.99 21.18
C GLY A 532 -13.28 10.01 21.94
N SER A 533 -12.03 10.21 21.50
CA SER A 533 -11.08 11.15 22.09
C SER A 533 -10.56 12.16 21.06
N VAL A 534 -10.21 13.38 21.49
CA VAL A 534 -9.55 14.38 20.63
C VAL A 534 -8.08 14.01 20.38
N GLU A 535 -7.42 13.45 21.39
CA GLU A 535 -6.03 13.00 21.36
C GLU A 535 -5.94 11.60 21.95
N LEU A 536 -5.11 10.75 21.35
CA LEU A 536 -4.69 9.47 21.92
C LEU A 536 -3.16 9.45 21.96
N LYS A 537 -2.59 9.09 23.11
CA LYS A 537 -1.15 9.02 23.33
C LYS A 537 -0.84 7.85 24.27
N GLY A 538 0.24 7.12 23.99
CA GLY A 538 0.65 6.03 24.85
C GLY A 538 2.03 5.49 24.52
N THR A 539 2.43 4.48 25.29
CA THR A 539 3.56 3.63 24.97
C THR A 539 3.14 2.17 24.96
N TRP A 540 3.74 1.39 24.07
CA TRP A 540 3.49 -0.05 23.95
C TRP A 540 4.82 -0.77 23.74
N THR A 541 5.02 -1.86 24.47
CA THR A 541 6.18 -2.73 24.31
C THR A 541 5.72 -4.02 23.68
N ASP A 542 6.42 -4.49 22.65
CA ASP A 542 6.05 -5.73 21.95
C ASP A 542 6.14 -6.93 22.92
N PRO A 543 5.00 -7.55 23.28
CA PRO A 543 4.98 -8.66 24.23
C PRO A 543 5.41 -9.98 23.59
N GLU A 544 5.45 -10.04 22.26
CA GLU A 544 5.74 -11.25 21.46
C GLU A 544 7.00 -11.03 20.60
N PHE A 545 7.92 -10.20 21.10
CA PHE A 545 9.16 -9.89 20.40
C PHE A 545 10.11 -11.08 20.40
N ASP A 546 10.55 -11.47 19.21
CA ASP A 546 11.64 -12.41 19.01
C ASP A 546 12.83 -11.64 18.40
N PRO A 547 13.95 -11.47 19.12
CA PRO A 547 15.12 -10.73 18.64
C PRO A 547 15.84 -11.44 17.48
N SER A 548 15.44 -12.65 17.11
CA SER A 548 16.05 -13.37 15.98
C SER A 548 15.33 -13.19 14.66
N LEU A 549 14.12 -12.60 14.67
CA LEU A 549 13.27 -12.47 13.49
C LEU A 549 13.31 -11.04 12.95
N ASP A 550 13.33 -10.90 11.62
CA ASP A 550 13.03 -9.62 11.00
C ASP A 550 11.58 -9.22 11.30
N ALA A 551 11.34 -7.94 11.56
CA ALA A 551 10.00 -7.44 11.81
C ALA A 551 9.80 -6.01 11.28
N PHE A 552 8.55 -5.64 11.03
CA PHE A 552 8.13 -4.26 10.86
C PHE A 552 6.94 -3.94 11.75
N TYR A 553 6.77 -2.66 12.05
CA TYR A 553 5.66 -2.12 12.83
C TYR A 553 5.15 -0.87 12.14
N TYR A 554 3.86 -0.73 11.93
CA TYR A 554 3.27 0.56 11.57
C TYR A 554 2.04 0.86 12.41
N LEU A 555 1.77 2.15 12.60
CA LEU A 555 0.65 2.65 13.36
C LEU A 555 -0.56 2.82 12.45
N ARG A 556 -1.73 2.38 12.91
CA ARG A 556 -3.05 2.68 12.31
C ARG A 556 -3.94 3.37 13.34
N THR A 557 -4.45 4.55 13.03
CA THR A 557 -5.42 5.27 13.88
C THR A 557 -6.80 5.22 13.24
N LEU A 558 -7.85 5.02 14.04
CA LEU A 558 -9.24 4.99 13.59
C LEU A 558 -10.05 6.12 14.25
N GLU A 559 -10.92 6.76 13.50
CA GLU A 559 -11.98 7.63 14.01
C GLU A 559 -13.23 6.82 14.42
N ILE A 560 -14.13 7.46 15.17
CA ILE A 560 -15.49 6.95 15.38
C ILE A 560 -16.26 6.87 14.04
N PRO A 561 -17.33 6.07 13.95
CA PRO A 561 -18.15 6.02 12.75
C PRO A 561 -18.76 7.39 12.40
N THR A 562 -18.71 7.75 11.12
CA THR A 562 -19.37 8.93 10.52
C THR A 562 -20.25 8.49 9.34
N PRO A 563 -21.23 9.31 8.91
CA PRO A 563 -22.00 9.03 7.70
C PRO A 563 -21.10 9.02 6.46
N ARG A 564 -21.25 8.00 5.60
CA ARG A 564 -20.59 7.97 4.29
C ARG A 564 -21.24 8.99 3.35
N TRP A 565 -20.51 9.50 2.36
CA TRP A 565 -21.00 10.48 1.39
C TRP A 565 -22.28 10.02 0.67
N THR A 566 -22.42 8.71 0.41
CA THR A 566 -23.64 8.12 -0.17
C THR A 566 -24.86 8.28 0.74
N THR A 567 -24.67 8.18 2.06
CA THR A 567 -25.74 8.43 3.04
C THR A 567 -26.09 9.91 3.11
N ILE A 568 -25.09 10.78 3.08
CA ILE A 568 -25.26 12.24 3.08
C ILE A 568 -26.07 12.69 1.85
N GLN A 569 -25.64 12.27 0.66
CA GLN A 569 -26.28 12.66 -0.60
C GLN A 569 -27.63 11.96 -0.83
N ALA A 570 -27.84 10.76 -0.29
CA ALA A 570 -29.18 10.15 -0.28
C ALA A 570 -30.19 11.02 0.48
N LYS A 571 -29.79 11.58 1.63
CA LYS A 571 -30.62 12.54 2.38
C LYS A 571 -30.87 13.82 1.58
N GLU A 572 -29.85 14.39 0.94
CA GLU A 572 -30.01 15.59 0.10
C GLU A 572 -31.00 15.40 -1.05
N LEU A 573 -31.01 14.20 -1.65
CA LEU A 573 -31.91 13.84 -2.73
C LEU A 573 -33.29 13.35 -2.26
N GLY A 574 -33.48 13.07 -0.98
CA GLY A 574 -34.71 12.48 -0.45
C GLY A 574 -34.94 11.03 -0.89
N ILE A 575 -33.86 10.25 -1.07
CA ILE A 575 -33.89 8.82 -1.44
C ILE A 575 -33.31 7.95 -0.31
N ALA A 576 -33.50 6.63 -0.40
CA ALA A 576 -32.85 5.70 0.52
C ALA A 576 -31.34 5.61 0.23
N PRO A 577 -30.48 5.43 1.27
CA PRO A 577 -29.07 5.08 1.06
C PRO A 577 -28.94 3.80 0.21
N PRO A 578 -27.94 3.73 -0.69
CA PRO A 578 -27.71 2.52 -1.48
C PRO A 578 -27.38 1.31 -0.59
N ASP A 579 -27.82 0.13 -0.99
CA ASP A 579 -27.64 -1.13 -0.27
C ASP A 579 -26.32 -1.85 -0.59
N ASN A 580 -25.65 -1.45 -1.67
CA ASN A 580 -24.38 -2.02 -2.12
C ASN A 580 -23.14 -1.41 -1.43
N VAL A 581 -23.33 -0.41 -0.56
CA VAL A 581 -22.25 0.22 0.23
C VAL A 581 -22.68 0.42 1.67
N ALA A 582 -21.71 0.52 2.58
CA ALA A 582 -21.99 0.80 3.98
C ALA A 582 -22.57 2.21 4.16
N ALA A 583 -23.56 2.35 5.06
CA ALA A 583 -24.15 3.65 5.39
C ALA A 583 -23.21 4.55 6.22
N THR A 584 -22.19 3.94 6.85
CA THR A 584 -21.22 4.61 7.72
C THR A 584 -19.80 4.22 7.35
N ILE A 585 -18.84 5.06 7.68
CA ILE A 585 -17.41 4.83 7.48
C ILE A 585 -16.63 5.16 8.75
N GLN A 586 -15.47 4.53 8.93
CA GLN A 586 -14.48 4.89 9.94
C GLN A 586 -13.20 5.32 9.25
N GLU A 587 -13.02 6.64 9.19
CA GLU A 587 -11.82 7.28 8.66
C GLU A 587 -10.59 6.93 9.52
N ARG A 588 -9.41 7.02 8.92
CA ARG A 588 -8.19 6.44 9.49
C ARG A 588 -6.91 7.08 8.96
N ALA A 589 -5.82 6.83 9.68
CA ALA A 589 -4.47 7.22 9.26
C ALA A 589 -3.48 6.06 9.46
N TRP A 590 -2.42 6.06 8.66
CA TRP A 590 -1.35 5.05 8.66
C TRP A 590 0.02 5.71 8.68
N SER A 591 0.88 5.34 9.64
CA SER A 591 2.28 5.76 9.62
C SER A 591 3.10 4.93 8.64
N SER A 592 4.19 5.46 8.11
CA SER A 592 5.23 4.61 7.53
C SER A 592 5.76 3.57 8.53
N PRO A 593 6.25 2.40 8.09
CA PRO A 593 6.74 1.36 9.00
C PRO A 593 8.07 1.72 9.66
N ILE A 594 8.26 1.28 10.91
CA ILE A 594 9.55 1.14 11.59
C ILE A 594 10.00 -0.31 11.44
N TRP A 595 11.27 -0.52 11.11
CA TRP A 595 11.83 -1.84 10.79
C TRP A 595 12.76 -2.32 11.90
N TYR A 596 12.80 -3.63 12.11
CA TYR A 596 13.79 -4.32 12.94
C TYR A 596 14.51 -5.36 12.10
N THR A 597 15.85 -5.33 12.15
CA THR A 597 16.70 -6.34 11.54
C THR A 597 17.60 -6.95 12.61
N PRO A 598 17.53 -8.27 12.84
CA PRO A 598 18.36 -8.96 13.82
C PRO A 598 19.83 -9.00 13.38
N THR A 599 20.76 -9.06 14.35
CA THR A 599 22.19 -9.23 14.04
C THR A 599 22.47 -10.62 13.47
N GLN A 600 23.62 -10.79 12.82
CA GLN A 600 24.02 -12.11 12.31
C GLN A 600 24.17 -13.14 13.44
N GLU A 601 24.66 -12.72 14.61
CA GLU A 601 24.78 -13.58 15.78
C GLU A 601 23.42 -14.07 16.26
N LEU A 602 22.43 -13.18 16.35
CA LEU A 602 21.07 -13.52 16.76
C LEU A 602 20.40 -14.47 15.75
N ARG A 603 20.58 -14.24 14.45
CA ARG A 603 20.08 -15.18 13.41
C ARG A 603 20.73 -16.55 13.52
N ALA A 604 22.04 -16.60 13.70
CA ALA A 604 22.80 -17.84 13.74
C ALA A 604 22.56 -18.68 15.00
N ALA A 605 22.07 -18.05 16.08
CA ALA A 605 21.75 -18.74 17.32
C ALA A 605 20.47 -19.59 17.24
N VAL A 606 19.64 -19.39 16.21
CA VAL A 606 18.37 -20.10 16.04
C VAL A 606 18.52 -21.25 15.05
N THR A 607 17.76 -22.33 15.28
CA THR A 607 17.75 -23.45 14.35
C THR A 607 17.12 -23.02 13.02
N ASN A 608 17.88 -23.20 11.93
CA ASN A 608 17.39 -22.93 10.58
C ASN A 608 16.24 -23.88 10.22
N GLY A 609 15.26 -23.35 9.47
CA GLY A 609 14.23 -24.17 8.84
C GLY A 609 14.84 -25.13 7.83
N THR A 610 14.20 -26.28 7.62
CA THR A 610 14.64 -27.25 6.61
C THR A 610 14.32 -26.71 5.22
N THR A 611 15.32 -26.58 4.35
CA THR A 611 15.11 -26.17 2.96
C THR A 611 14.94 -27.36 2.04
N VAL A 612 14.39 -27.14 0.85
CA VAL A 612 14.35 -28.13 -0.24
C VAL A 612 15.77 -28.62 -0.61
N ALA A 613 16.77 -27.74 -0.53
CA ALA A 613 18.16 -28.11 -0.77
C ALA A 613 18.67 -29.11 0.28
N ASP A 614 18.37 -28.87 1.56
CA ASP A 614 18.73 -29.78 2.65
C ASP A 614 18.06 -31.14 2.49
N LEU A 615 16.77 -31.17 2.13
CA LEU A 615 16.05 -32.42 1.87
C LEU A 615 16.69 -33.21 0.71
N LYS A 616 17.00 -32.55 -0.40
CA LYS A 616 17.66 -33.20 -1.55
C LYS A 616 19.04 -33.74 -1.18
N GLN A 617 19.81 -33.00 -0.37
CA GLN A 617 21.11 -33.46 0.14
C GLN A 617 20.97 -34.70 1.03
N GLN A 618 19.86 -34.82 1.77
CA GLN A 618 19.53 -36.00 2.58
C GLN A 618 18.99 -37.18 1.74
N GLY A 619 18.83 -37.01 0.42
CA GLY A 619 18.34 -38.06 -0.49
C GLY A 619 16.83 -38.05 -0.71
N ALA A 620 16.14 -36.95 -0.36
CA ALA A 620 14.72 -36.84 -0.61
C ALA A 620 14.39 -36.69 -2.11
N THR A 621 13.32 -37.34 -2.57
CA THR A 621 12.85 -37.28 -3.96
C THR A 621 11.48 -36.63 -4.04
N ALA A 622 11.28 -35.71 -4.99
CA ALA A 622 9.96 -35.15 -5.27
C ALA A 622 9.01 -36.23 -5.79
N LEU A 623 7.75 -36.18 -5.38
CA LEU A 623 6.70 -37.05 -5.89
C LEU A 623 6.21 -36.56 -7.25
N ASP A 624 5.83 -37.50 -8.12
CA ASP A 624 5.12 -37.22 -9.38
C ASP A 624 3.60 -37.22 -9.17
N ASP A 625 2.84 -36.93 -10.23
CA ASP A 625 1.38 -36.85 -10.16
C ASP A 625 0.72 -38.15 -9.69
N ALA A 626 1.27 -39.30 -10.08
CA ALA A 626 0.76 -40.61 -9.68
C ALA A 626 0.98 -40.86 -8.19
N ALA A 627 2.20 -40.63 -7.69
CA ALA A 627 2.53 -40.79 -6.28
C ALA A 627 1.79 -39.77 -5.39
N LEU A 628 1.57 -38.54 -5.86
CA LEU A 628 0.73 -37.56 -5.17
C LEU A 628 -0.72 -38.01 -5.12
N THR A 629 -1.26 -38.53 -6.22
CA THR A 629 -2.64 -39.04 -6.28
C THR A 629 -2.84 -40.15 -5.27
N ASP A 630 -1.90 -41.11 -5.25
CA ASP A 630 -1.89 -42.18 -4.27
C ASP A 630 -1.72 -41.67 -2.84
N LEU A 631 -0.99 -40.56 -2.61
CA LEU A 631 -0.78 -40.01 -1.27
C LEU A 631 -2.04 -39.33 -0.71
N VAL A 632 -2.74 -38.52 -1.51
CA VAL A 632 -3.79 -37.63 -0.98
C VAL A 632 -5.20 -37.92 -1.46
N VAL A 633 -5.43 -38.33 -2.72
CA VAL A 633 -6.79 -38.33 -3.31
C VAL A 633 -7.70 -39.34 -2.62
N GLY A 634 -8.85 -38.87 -2.13
CA GLY A 634 -9.82 -39.69 -1.38
C GLY A 634 -9.39 -40.03 0.05
N LYS A 635 -8.32 -39.39 0.56
CA LYS A 635 -7.74 -39.67 1.88
C LYS A 635 -7.80 -38.45 2.80
N SER A 636 -7.54 -38.69 4.08
CA SER A 636 -7.27 -37.62 5.04
C SER A 636 -5.84 -37.73 5.53
N SER A 637 -5.14 -36.59 5.55
CA SER A 637 -3.74 -36.52 5.95
C SER A 637 -3.61 -35.59 7.15
N TRP A 638 -2.83 -36.02 8.14
CA TRP A 638 -2.39 -35.15 9.22
C TRP A 638 -1.10 -34.48 8.82
N VAL A 639 -1.08 -33.15 8.81
CA VAL A 639 0.05 -32.35 8.38
C VAL A 639 0.45 -31.41 9.49
N ARG A 640 1.71 -31.41 9.89
CA ARG A 640 2.28 -30.43 10.80
C ARG A 640 2.89 -29.27 10.01
N ASN A 641 2.60 -28.02 10.39
CA ASN A 641 3.43 -26.88 10.03
C ASN A 641 4.61 -26.81 11.01
N ASN A 642 5.82 -27.04 10.53
CA ASN A 642 7.05 -27.06 11.33
C ASN A 642 7.48 -25.67 11.82
N VAL A 643 6.93 -24.59 11.26
CA VAL A 643 7.20 -23.22 11.69
C VAL A 643 6.38 -22.85 12.92
N THR A 644 5.07 -23.14 12.89
CA THR A 644 4.12 -22.83 13.97
C THR A 644 3.93 -23.97 14.97
N GLY A 645 4.28 -25.21 14.58
CA GLY A 645 4.05 -26.43 15.36
C GLY A 645 2.62 -26.98 15.24
N GLU A 646 1.72 -26.26 14.57
CA GLU A 646 0.32 -26.62 14.48
C GLU A 646 0.10 -27.86 13.60
N ILE A 647 -0.91 -28.66 13.94
CA ILE A 647 -1.23 -29.91 13.24
C ILE A 647 -2.65 -29.85 12.67
N PHE A 648 -2.76 -30.13 11.37
CA PHE A 648 -3.99 -30.01 10.58
C PHE A 648 -4.45 -31.39 10.14
N ASN A 649 -5.74 -31.68 10.26
CA ASN A 649 -6.35 -32.74 9.46
C ASN A 649 -6.90 -32.15 8.17
N ILE A 650 -6.41 -32.64 7.03
CA ILE A 650 -6.86 -32.22 5.71
C ILE A 650 -7.48 -33.42 5.02
N ALA A 651 -8.77 -33.34 4.74
CA ALA A 651 -9.48 -34.29 3.89
C ALA A 651 -9.38 -33.84 2.43
N TRP A 652 -9.06 -34.77 1.54
CA TRP A 652 -8.91 -34.52 0.10
C TRP A 652 -9.90 -35.41 -0.65
N THR A 653 -10.91 -34.82 -1.28
CA THR A 653 -11.98 -35.57 -1.94
C THR A 653 -11.59 -35.96 -3.36
N THR A 654 -12.17 -37.05 -3.85
CA THR A 654 -12.04 -37.48 -5.25
C THR A 654 -12.65 -36.48 -6.25
N SER A 655 -13.47 -35.54 -5.76
CA SER A 655 -14.04 -34.44 -6.55
C SER A 655 -13.12 -33.21 -6.62
N GLY A 656 -11.88 -33.31 -6.15
CA GLY A 656 -10.90 -32.21 -6.19
C GLY A 656 -11.19 -31.10 -5.16
N GLN A 657 -11.77 -31.44 -4.01
CA GLN A 657 -11.97 -30.50 -2.89
C GLN A 657 -11.10 -30.90 -1.70
N ARG A 658 -10.46 -29.93 -1.07
CA ARG A 658 -9.76 -30.11 0.21
C ARG A 658 -10.52 -29.43 1.33
N LEU A 659 -10.54 -30.02 2.51
CA LEU A 659 -11.20 -29.46 3.70
C LEU A 659 -10.30 -29.64 4.92
N VAL A 660 -10.05 -28.55 5.65
CA VAL A 660 -9.43 -28.60 6.98
C VAL A 660 -10.52 -28.95 7.99
N SER A 661 -10.42 -30.11 8.62
CA SER A 661 -11.44 -30.62 9.56
C SER A 661 -11.03 -30.51 11.03
N ASN A 662 -9.74 -30.29 11.30
CA ASN A 662 -9.18 -30.19 12.65
C ASN A 662 -7.90 -29.35 12.67
N VAL A 663 -7.71 -28.55 13.72
CA VAL A 663 -6.45 -27.86 14.05
C VAL A 663 -6.09 -28.17 15.50
N ASN A 664 -4.89 -28.70 15.74
CA ASN A 664 -4.36 -29.02 17.08
C ASN A 664 -5.27 -29.90 17.96
N GLY A 665 -6.05 -30.80 17.35
CA GLY A 665 -6.99 -31.62 18.09
C GLY A 665 -8.38 -31.02 18.28
N ALA A 666 -8.62 -29.80 17.80
CA ALA A 666 -9.89 -29.10 17.98
C ALA A 666 -10.60 -28.82 16.66
N ILE A 667 -11.90 -28.50 16.75
CA ILE A 667 -12.65 -27.92 15.64
C ILE A 667 -11.94 -26.62 15.24
N PRO A 668 -11.56 -26.45 13.97
CA PRO A 668 -10.85 -25.26 13.53
C PRO A 668 -11.66 -23.99 13.81
N LYS A 669 -11.00 -22.92 14.24
CA LYS A 669 -11.57 -21.57 14.25
C LYS A 669 -11.36 -20.88 12.89
N PRO A 670 -12.20 -19.90 12.50
CA PRO A 670 -11.98 -19.12 11.28
C PRO A 670 -10.59 -18.50 11.21
N SER A 671 -10.06 -18.05 12.36
CA SER A 671 -8.73 -17.47 12.48
C SER A 671 -7.58 -18.46 12.23
N GLU A 672 -7.78 -19.75 12.53
CA GLU A 672 -6.75 -20.80 12.46
C GLU A 672 -6.63 -21.40 11.05
N ILE A 673 -7.74 -21.47 10.31
CA ILE A 673 -7.70 -21.89 8.89
C ILE A 673 -7.12 -20.76 8.01
N GLY A 674 -7.24 -19.52 8.47
CA GLY A 674 -6.68 -18.33 7.83
C GLY A 674 -5.16 -18.38 7.71
N ASP A 675 -4.44 -18.75 8.77
CA ASP A 675 -2.96 -18.63 8.82
C ASP A 675 -2.21 -19.75 8.09
N VAL A 676 -2.69 -20.99 8.13
CA VAL A 676 -1.82 -22.12 7.73
C VAL A 676 -1.94 -22.44 6.25
N LEU A 677 -3.12 -22.25 5.67
CA LEU A 677 -3.39 -22.62 4.28
C LEU A 677 -4.15 -21.55 3.50
N HIS A 678 -4.30 -20.35 4.09
CA HIS A 678 -4.89 -19.13 3.55
C HIS A 678 -5.97 -19.39 2.49
N GLY A 679 -7.19 -19.62 2.97
CA GLY A 679 -8.37 -19.86 2.15
C GLY A 679 -9.25 -20.93 2.76
N GLY A 680 -10.07 -20.55 3.73
CA GLY A 680 -11.17 -21.37 4.21
C GLY A 680 -11.97 -20.67 5.28
N LEU A 681 -13.19 -20.23 4.95
CA LEU A 681 -14.24 -20.14 5.96
C LEU A 681 -14.39 -21.53 6.57
N THR A 682 -14.45 -21.62 7.90
CA THR A 682 -14.69 -22.89 8.61
C THR A 682 -15.79 -23.71 7.96
N GLY A 683 -15.46 -24.91 7.51
CA GLY A 683 -16.41 -25.86 6.91
C GLY A 683 -16.57 -25.80 5.38
N SER A 684 -15.95 -24.84 4.68
CA SER A 684 -16.00 -24.77 3.21
C SER A 684 -14.81 -25.50 2.58
N GLY A 685 -15.10 -26.47 1.69
CA GLY A 685 -14.08 -27.09 0.85
C GLY A 685 -13.47 -26.08 -0.13
N THR A 686 -12.17 -26.19 -0.39
CA THR A 686 -11.48 -25.42 -1.44
C THR A 686 -11.00 -26.34 -2.54
N ALA A 687 -10.99 -25.86 -3.79
CA ALA A 687 -10.50 -26.67 -4.89
C ALA A 687 -9.00 -26.97 -4.75
N TYR A 688 -8.60 -28.19 -5.13
CA TYR A 688 -7.21 -28.54 -5.36
C TYR A 688 -7.09 -29.36 -6.64
N ALA A 689 -5.90 -29.33 -7.23
CA ALA A 689 -5.52 -30.18 -8.35
C ALA A 689 -4.15 -30.80 -8.09
N ILE A 690 -3.86 -31.92 -8.76
CA ILE A 690 -2.50 -32.44 -8.88
C ILE A 690 -2.08 -32.17 -10.32
N LYS A 691 -0.96 -31.48 -10.48
CA LYS A 691 -0.45 -31.09 -11.79
C LYS A 691 1.05 -30.85 -11.69
N ASP A 692 1.79 -31.33 -12.69
CA ASP A 692 3.22 -31.06 -12.88
C ASP A 692 4.07 -31.44 -11.64
N GLY A 693 3.70 -32.50 -10.93
CA GLY A 693 4.38 -32.99 -9.72
C GLY A 693 4.10 -32.17 -8.46
N ALA A 694 3.02 -31.38 -8.45
CA ALA A 694 2.63 -30.55 -7.30
C ALA A 694 1.14 -30.65 -6.98
N ILE A 695 0.81 -30.41 -5.70
CA ILE A 695 -0.55 -30.12 -5.27
C ILE A 695 -0.78 -28.62 -5.48
N VAL A 696 -1.69 -28.27 -6.39
CA VAL A 696 -2.04 -26.89 -6.70
C VAL A 696 -3.31 -26.51 -5.95
N THR A 697 -3.24 -25.42 -5.20
CA THR A 697 -4.38 -24.79 -4.51
C THR A 697 -4.52 -23.35 -4.96
N THR A 698 -5.69 -22.75 -4.78
CA THR A 698 -5.91 -21.34 -5.15
C THR A 698 -6.28 -20.49 -3.94
N LEU A 699 -5.79 -19.26 -3.93
CA LEU A 699 -6.19 -18.21 -2.99
C LEU A 699 -6.44 -16.93 -3.79
N ASN A 700 -7.71 -16.49 -3.80
CA ASN A 700 -8.18 -15.32 -4.55
C ASN A 700 -7.62 -15.28 -5.99
N ASN A 701 -7.81 -16.39 -6.70
CA ASN A 701 -7.37 -16.61 -8.09
C ASN A 701 -5.85 -16.76 -8.31
N ALA A 702 -5.01 -16.63 -7.28
CA ALA A 702 -3.59 -16.94 -7.37
C ALA A 702 -3.33 -18.44 -7.07
N PRO A 703 -2.64 -19.18 -7.96
CA PRO A 703 -2.24 -20.55 -7.70
C PRO A 703 -1.04 -20.62 -6.76
N TYR A 704 -1.07 -21.57 -5.84
CA TYR A 704 0.04 -21.93 -4.97
C TYR A 704 0.32 -23.42 -5.10
N GLU A 705 1.57 -23.74 -5.37
CA GLU A 705 2.04 -25.11 -5.58
C GLU A 705 2.67 -25.63 -4.29
N ALA A 706 2.34 -26.86 -3.92
CA ALA A 706 3.04 -27.60 -2.87
C ALA A 706 3.71 -28.83 -3.50
N THR A 707 5.05 -28.81 -3.56
CA THR A 707 5.84 -29.96 -3.97
C THR A 707 6.09 -30.85 -2.76
N VAL A 708 5.77 -32.14 -2.87
CA VAL A 708 5.98 -33.12 -1.79
C VAL A 708 7.24 -33.93 -2.06
N TYR A 709 8.10 -34.03 -1.06
CA TYR A 709 9.35 -34.77 -1.05
C TYR A 709 9.24 -35.98 -0.12
N LYS A 710 9.61 -37.16 -0.61
CA LYS A 710 9.74 -38.37 0.20
C LYS A 710 11.18 -38.55 0.67
N LEU A 711 11.36 -38.73 1.98
CA LEU A 711 12.64 -39.02 2.61
C LEU A 711 12.48 -40.23 3.54
N GLY A 712 12.95 -41.40 3.09
CA GLY A 712 12.63 -42.67 3.76
C GLY A 712 11.12 -42.90 3.77
N ASP A 713 10.54 -43.07 4.97
CA ASP A 713 9.10 -43.23 5.17
C ASP A 713 8.35 -41.93 5.48
N LYS A 714 9.05 -40.79 5.46
CA LYS A 714 8.47 -39.46 5.74
C LYS A 714 8.17 -38.69 4.46
N TYR A 715 7.18 -37.80 4.57
CA TYR A 715 6.80 -36.87 3.52
C TYR A 715 6.87 -35.44 4.04
N TYR A 716 7.60 -34.59 3.32
CA TYR A 716 7.71 -33.17 3.57
C TYR A 716 7.14 -32.40 2.39
N ALA A 717 6.53 -31.24 2.60
CA ALA A 717 6.06 -30.39 1.51
C ALA A 717 6.65 -28.98 1.62
N ALA A 718 6.99 -28.43 0.46
CA ALA A 718 7.44 -27.05 0.29
C ALA A 718 6.42 -26.31 -0.56
N ARG A 719 5.93 -25.17 -0.05
CA ARG A 719 4.99 -24.30 -0.78
C ARG A 719 5.74 -23.26 -1.58
N SER A 720 5.23 -22.92 -2.77
CA SER A 720 5.88 -22.00 -3.71
C SER A 720 6.11 -20.60 -3.14
N ASN A 721 5.25 -20.14 -2.23
CA ASN A 721 5.34 -18.83 -1.59
C ASN A 721 6.12 -18.82 -0.28
N GLU A 722 6.81 -19.91 0.06
CA GLU A 722 7.65 -20.04 1.25
C GLU A 722 9.12 -20.18 0.87
N PHE A 723 9.49 -19.61 -0.28
CA PHE A 723 10.87 -19.34 -0.70
C PHE A 723 11.85 -20.52 -0.60
N GLY A 724 11.36 -21.74 -0.82
CA GLY A 724 12.19 -22.96 -0.83
C GLY A 724 12.33 -23.65 0.53
N TYR A 725 11.60 -23.23 1.56
CA TYR A 725 11.50 -23.94 2.82
C TYR A 725 10.48 -25.09 2.75
N ALA A 726 10.84 -26.23 3.34
CA ALA A 726 9.99 -27.41 3.46
C ALA A 726 9.31 -27.43 4.84
N ASN A 727 8.31 -26.57 4.99
CA ASN A 727 7.71 -26.29 6.28
C ASN A 727 6.61 -27.26 6.70
N TYR A 728 6.19 -28.19 5.84
CA TYR A 728 5.09 -29.10 6.17
C TYR A 728 5.59 -30.53 6.24
N GLU A 729 5.18 -31.28 7.27
CA GLU A 729 5.49 -32.71 7.45
C GLU A 729 4.18 -33.48 7.57
N VAL A 730 4.02 -34.57 6.79
CA VAL A 730 2.92 -35.52 7.03
C VAL A 730 3.26 -36.32 8.27
N VAL A 731 2.37 -36.27 9.26
CA VAL A 731 2.55 -36.92 10.57
C VAL A 731 1.50 -38.01 10.79
N PRO A 732 1.75 -38.98 11.68
CA PRO A 732 0.70 -39.91 12.12
C PRO A 732 -0.47 -39.18 12.79
N THR A 733 -1.63 -39.84 12.87
CA THR A 733 -2.78 -39.34 13.64
C THR A 733 -2.37 -39.00 15.07
N PRO A 734 -2.60 -37.77 15.56
CA PRO A 734 -2.27 -37.39 16.93
C PRO A 734 -2.99 -38.26 17.97
N GLN A 735 -2.27 -38.74 19.00
CA GLN A 735 -2.84 -39.61 20.05
C GLN A 735 -4.01 -38.98 20.82
N MET A 736 -4.00 -37.67 21.05
CA MET A 736 -5.08 -36.96 21.77
C MET A 736 -6.41 -36.89 21.01
N LEU A 737 -6.46 -37.41 19.78
CA LEU A 737 -7.65 -37.49 18.93
C LEU A 737 -8.09 -38.93 18.68
N ASP A 738 -7.43 -39.91 19.31
CA ASP A 738 -7.84 -41.30 19.27
C ASP A 738 -8.77 -41.60 20.45
N PRO A 739 -10.12 -41.56 20.26
CA PRO A 739 -11.08 -41.89 21.32
C PRO A 739 -10.90 -43.31 21.89
N LEU A 740 -10.09 -44.17 21.26
CA LEU A 740 -9.80 -45.52 21.73
C LEU A 740 -8.69 -45.58 22.79
N THR A 741 -7.91 -44.50 22.99
CA THR A 741 -6.80 -44.49 23.96
C THR A 741 -7.09 -43.77 25.28
N GLU A 742 -8.15 -42.95 25.35
CA GLU A 742 -8.60 -42.30 26.60
C GLU A 742 -9.67 -43.08 27.38
N HIS A 743 -10.14 -44.24 26.88
CA HIS A 743 -10.93 -45.15 27.69
C HIS A 743 -10.06 -45.98 28.66
N LYS A 744 -9.52 -45.32 29.69
CA LYS A 744 -9.43 -45.99 30.98
C LYS A 744 -10.79 -45.90 31.64
N SER A 745 -11.53 -47.00 31.55
CA SER A 745 -12.70 -47.29 32.37
C SER A 745 -12.31 -47.15 33.85
N PRO A 746 -13.07 -46.38 34.66
CA PRO A 746 -13.23 -46.65 36.07
C PRO A 746 -14.54 -47.45 36.22
N PHE A 747 -14.49 -48.72 36.63
CA PHE A 747 -14.54 -48.98 38.07
C PHE A 747 -13.77 -48.00 38.94
#